data_AF-A0A534K6K2-F1
#
_entry.id   AF-A0A534K6K2-F1
#
_cell.length_a   1.000
_cell.length_b   1.000
_cell.length_c   1.000
_cell.angle_alpha   90.00
_cell.angle_beta   90.00
_cell.angle_gamma   90.00
#
_symmetry.space_group_name_H-M   'P 1'
#
loop_
_entity.id
_entity.type
_entity.pdbx_description
1 polymer ?
#
loop_
_entity_poly.entity_id
_entity_poly.type
_entity_poly.pdbx_seq_one_letter_code
_entity_poly.pdbx_strand_id
1 'polypeptide(L)'
;MAIFGSVHRGTSSTRVDPPRSLSTARRLRSVLVLSLAGVMIATGFGVARTSGWGTGGGCDPGWYWVDEVDDSFMWQEDSDPFRTVSWSGTVQLLEEYDADCYVVAIELGFTGPDSGGTLDLNGDLLISYTIQFPSPFDQYSDVGSNAIGDLVSWSPPEGGWPPEFPAFYDFPQYDINANGADEFIVQGTGLPGVASGVSAFFSISTDLLGQTVNAQIHVGPDLCRCSVTGIFLPGESPPAPPGEDTTPPAAITDLQVLPVEADSATLGWTAPGDDGMSGQATWYDVRYTDAGPITEANFYEATYYPSTFPGPPGTPEQFTVSGLSTGVTYWFAIRTSDEVPNWSDASNSPSATIGAPPAAEVWAVFIHAHEDDWQLFESPNPYYDYVAGDHLLFIYMTAGDAGQGASYWHARESAAQASVIELIGPVGQGNSATATFCYTGTTTVCHTMTTWTYDRSVSVYMRLPDSGVSGGGFGSTGFQSMSKLRDGLISNITAVDGSATYTSWQDLYLSLGAIVDAYAPHDSTTTINGPDFDRDRQTSQGDICSGCTDHADHLAVADAVQAFTIGQAGPWSRAFFIDYPLGFADPRYPVNLDSTDYAIKKRLFMAYNTAMITQTGIDEYGQMPWFWENCFQRDYYRSI
;
A
#
# COMPACT_ATOMS: atom_id res chain seq x y z
N MET A 1 9.17 -37.60 39.21
CA MET A 1 10.02 -37.83 40.42
C MET A 1 10.59 -36.46 40.86
N ALA A 2 10.99 -36.24 42.13
CA ALA A 2 10.96 -34.93 42.85
C ALA A 2 12.10 -33.88 42.61
N ILE A 3 12.05 -32.56 42.96
CA ILE A 3 11.01 -31.45 43.02
C ILE A 3 11.55 -30.14 43.73
N PHE A 4 11.04 -28.93 43.36
CA PHE A 4 11.07 -27.57 44.02
C PHE A 4 12.36 -26.69 44.19
N GLY A 5 12.25 -25.33 44.08
CA GLY A 5 13.38 -24.38 44.37
C GLY A 5 13.37 -22.80 44.32
N SER A 6 12.28 -22.02 44.22
CA SER A 6 12.09 -20.55 44.56
C SER A 6 13.14 -19.38 44.31
N VAL A 7 12.86 -18.54 43.29
CA VAL A 7 12.72 -17.03 43.18
C VAL A 7 13.27 -16.00 44.21
N HIS A 8 13.87 -14.86 43.73
CA HIS A 8 13.56 -13.44 44.17
C HIS A 8 14.06 -12.29 43.22
N ARG A 9 13.38 -11.12 43.23
CA ARG A 9 13.57 -9.90 42.36
C ARG A 9 13.95 -8.62 43.14
N GLY A 10 14.42 -7.56 42.45
CA GLY A 10 14.59 -6.19 43.00
C GLY A 10 14.67 -5.06 41.94
N THR A 11 14.40 -3.80 42.32
CA THR A 11 14.18 -2.61 41.44
C THR A 11 14.76 -1.30 42.08
N SER A 12 14.66 -0.04 41.61
CA SER A 12 13.91 0.64 40.51
C SER A 12 14.48 2.03 40.12
N SER A 13 14.19 2.52 38.89
CA SER A 13 13.79 3.92 38.50
C SER A 13 14.59 5.18 38.94
N THR A 14 14.85 6.12 38.01
CA THR A 14 14.24 7.51 37.98
C THR A 14 14.74 8.39 36.80
N ARG A 15 13.97 9.44 36.42
CA ARG A 15 14.16 10.36 35.27
C ARG A 15 13.66 11.79 35.63
N VAL A 16 14.16 12.86 34.98
CA VAL A 16 13.67 14.27 35.12
C VAL A 16 13.75 15.03 33.76
N ASP A 17 12.94 16.09 33.60
CA ASP A 17 12.41 16.69 32.35
C ASP A 17 12.88 18.17 32.02
N PRO A 18 12.43 18.84 30.91
CA PRO A 18 13.23 19.86 30.16
C PRO A 18 12.73 21.36 30.16
N PRO A 19 12.68 22.22 29.08
CA PRO A 19 13.27 23.59 29.16
C PRO A 19 12.43 24.83 28.65
N ARG A 20 13.14 25.98 28.48
CA ARG A 20 12.84 27.38 27.98
C ARG A 20 12.16 27.53 26.59
N SER A 21 11.68 28.68 26.04
CA SER A 21 11.51 30.14 26.44
C SER A 21 10.54 30.91 25.47
N LEU A 22 10.47 32.27 25.56
CA LEU A 22 9.41 33.17 25.03
C LEU A 22 9.72 33.99 23.74
N SER A 23 8.65 34.25 22.94
CA SER A 23 8.22 35.46 22.15
C SER A 23 9.19 36.52 21.56
N THR A 24 8.80 37.15 20.41
CA THR A 24 8.40 38.60 20.27
C THR A 24 7.91 38.91 18.83
N ALA A 25 7.09 39.96 18.60
CA ALA A 25 6.49 40.36 17.31
C ALA A 25 6.92 41.76 16.80
N ARG A 26 6.56 42.14 15.55
CA ARG A 26 6.62 43.52 15.01
C ARG A 26 5.56 43.80 13.91
N ARG A 27 5.16 45.07 13.77
CA ARG A 27 4.26 45.65 12.73
C ARG A 27 4.95 46.82 12.03
N LEU A 28 4.49 47.19 10.83
CA LEU A 28 4.80 48.47 10.15
C LEU A 28 3.55 49.04 9.45
N ARG A 29 3.60 50.32 9.03
CA ARG A 29 2.47 51.11 8.48
C ARG A 29 2.85 51.76 7.14
N SER A 30 1.87 51.94 6.27
CA SER A 30 1.95 52.62 4.96
C SER A 30 1.78 54.15 5.05
N VAL A 31 2.20 54.88 4.00
CA VAL A 31 1.89 56.30 3.72
C VAL A 31 1.66 56.47 2.21
N LEU A 32 0.74 57.35 1.81
CA LEU A 32 0.29 57.63 0.44
C LEU A 32 0.51 59.11 0.10
N VAL A 33 0.86 59.45 -1.15
CA VAL A 33 0.88 60.84 -1.69
C VAL A 33 0.40 60.84 -3.15
N LEU A 34 -0.23 61.94 -3.59
CA LEU A 34 -1.08 62.05 -4.78
C LEU A 34 -0.47 62.89 -5.93
N SER A 35 -0.76 62.50 -7.18
CA SER A 35 -1.11 63.31 -8.37
C SER A 35 -0.25 64.51 -8.85
N LEU A 36 0.08 64.55 -10.16
CA LEU A 36 -0.58 65.45 -11.14
C LEU A 36 -0.22 65.11 -12.61
N ALA A 37 -1.12 65.40 -13.55
CA ALA A 37 -1.00 65.06 -14.98
C ALA A 37 -0.29 66.13 -15.85
N GLY A 38 0.13 65.73 -17.07
CA GLY A 38 0.68 66.63 -18.08
C GLY A 38 0.56 66.08 -19.50
N VAL A 39 -0.43 66.58 -20.25
CA VAL A 39 -0.66 66.22 -21.67
C VAL A 39 0.49 66.75 -22.55
N MET A 40 1.09 65.88 -23.37
CA MET A 40 2.04 66.24 -24.42
C MET A 40 1.69 65.53 -25.73
N ILE A 41 1.25 66.32 -26.72
CA ILE A 41 1.10 65.85 -28.10
C ILE A 41 2.49 65.62 -28.69
N ALA A 42 2.83 64.37 -28.99
CA ALA A 42 4.07 64.01 -29.65
C ALA A 42 3.78 63.14 -30.89
N THR A 43 3.97 63.71 -32.08
CA THR A 43 4.02 62.94 -33.33
C THR A 43 5.29 62.08 -33.34
N GLY A 44 5.16 60.82 -32.93
CA GLY A 44 6.24 59.83 -32.90
C GLY A 44 6.54 59.26 -34.28
N PHE A 45 7.82 59.22 -34.66
CA PHE A 45 8.26 58.64 -35.93
C PHE A 45 8.03 57.12 -35.96
N GLY A 46 7.31 56.65 -36.97
CA GLY A 46 7.36 55.23 -37.36
C GLY A 46 8.76 54.89 -37.87
N VAL A 47 9.60 54.31 -37.02
CA VAL A 47 10.89 53.76 -37.43
C VAL A 47 10.66 52.33 -37.90
N ALA A 48 10.32 52.18 -39.17
CA ALA A 48 10.41 50.89 -39.84
C ALA A 48 11.89 50.46 -39.92
N ARG A 49 12.36 49.73 -38.90
CA ARG A 49 13.65 49.02 -38.97
C ARG A 49 13.51 47.81 -39.88
N THR A 50 13.75 48.01 -41.17
CA THR A 50 14.15 46.92 -42.05
C THR A 50 15.60 46.51 -41.71
N SER A 51 15.78 45.75 -40.64
CA SER A 51 17.06 45.08 -40.35
C SER A 51 17.10 43.74 -41.06
N GLY A 52 17.72 43.73 -42.24
CA GLY A 52 18.14 42.48 -42.88
C GLY A 52 19.15 41.75 -41.99
N TRP A 53 19.14 40.42 -42.10
CA TRP A 53 19.96 39.50 -41.30
C TRP A 53 21.44 39.89 -41.28
N GLY A 54 21.99 40.04 -40.07
CA GLY A 54 23.38 40.40 -39.82
C GLY A 54 23.77 40.10 -38.38
N THR A 55 24.54 39.03 -38.17
CA THR A 55 24.98 38.52 -36.87
C THR A 55 25.66 39.59 -36.00
N GLY A 56 25.20 39.75 -34.75
CA GLY A 56 25.98 40.42 -33.69
C GLY A 56 25.47 41.78 -33.18
N GLY A 57 24.17 41.90 -32.89
CA GLY A 57 23.63 42.95 -32.02
C GLY A 57 22.78 42.29 -30.94
N GLY A 58 23.19 42.37 -29.68
CA GLY A 58 22.47 41.72 -28.58
C GLY A 58 21.15 42.41 -28.26
N CYS A 59 20.12 41.60 -28.04
CA CYS A 59 18.99 41.92 -27.16
C CYS A 59 19.49 42.04 -25.71
N ASP A 60 18.80 42.83 -24.90
CA ASP A 60 18.90 42.75 -23.45
C ASP A 60 17.72 41.88 -22.97
N PRO A 61 17.88 40.91 -22.04
CA PRO A 61 16.76 40.08 -21.61
C PRO A 61 15.64 40.87 -20.93
N GLY A 62 14.39 40.46 -21.16
CA GLY A 62 13.20 40.98 -20.49
C GLY A 62 12.05 41.33 -21.46
N TRP A 63 11.02 41.96 -20.91
CA TRP A 63 9.78 42.31 -21.61
C TRP A 63 9.92 43.51 -22.54
N TYR A 64 9.48 43.33 -23.78
CA TYR A 64 9.37 44.37 -24.80
C TYR A 64 7.92 44.53 -25.26
N TRP A 65 7.54 45.78 -25.55
CA TRP A 65 6.28 46.11 -26.21
C TRP A 65 6.50 46.08 -27.72
N VAL A 66 5.70 45.25 -28.41
CA VAL A 66 5.95 44.80 -29.79
C VAL A 66 4.99 45.43 -30.79
N ASP A 67 3.70 45.44 -30.47
CA ASP A 67 2.65 46.04 -31.29
C ASP A 67 1.50 46.58 -30.42
N GLU A 68 0.71 47.50 -30.96
CA GLU A 68 -0.51 48.01 -30.34
C GLU A 68 -1.54 48.39 -31.40
N VAL A 69 -2.76 47.88 -31.25
CA VAL A 69 -3.87 48.10 -32.19
C VAL A 69 -5.06 48.71 -31.44
N ASP A 70 -5.67 49.75 -32.02
CA ASP A 70 -6.91 50.34 -31.49
C ASP A 70 -8.07 49.35 -31.62
N ASP A 71 -8.70 49.05 -30.47
CA ASP A 71 -9.76 48.07 -30.31
C ASP A 71 -11.08 48.74 -29.85
N SER A 72 -11.11 50.08 -29.88
CA SER A 72 -12.22 50.89 -29.36
C SER A 72 -13.54 50.66 -30.13
N PHE A 73 -14.64 50.48 -29.40
CA PHE A 73 -15.98 50.30 -29.98
C PHE A 73 -17.09 51.03 -29.20
N MET A 74 -18.24 51.19 -29.87
CA MET A 74 -19.49 51.71 -29.30
C MET A 74 -20.63 50.76 -29.68
N TRP A 75 -21.43 50.34 -28.70
CA TRP A 75 -22.66 49.57 -28.91
C TRP A 75 -23.84 50.18 -28.16
N GLN A 76 -25.01 50.11 -28.77
CA GLN A 76 -26.27 50.59 -28.22
C GLN A 76 -27.38 49.62 -28.62
N GLU A 77 -28.25 49.29 -27.66
CA GLU A 77 -29.44 48.48 -27.90
C GLU A 77 -30.48 49.25 -28.73
N ASP A 78 -31.17 48.59 -29.66
CA ASP A 78 -32.18 49.23 -30.53
C ASP A 78 -33.52 49.55 -29.82
N SER A 79 -33.69 49.22 -28.54
CA SER A 79 -34.97 49.32 -27.81
C SER A 79 -34.87 50.03 -26.45
N ASP A 80 -35.97 50.66 -26.04
CA ASP A 80 -36.11 51.52 -24.85
C ASP A 80 -36.58 50.70 -23.62
N PRO A 81 -35.96 50.82 -22.42
CA PRO A 81 -34.86 51.71 -22.03
C PRO A 81 -33.47 51.21 -22.44
N PHE A 82 -32.78 52.06 -23.20
CA PHE A 82 -31.54 51.75 -23.92
C PHE A 82 -30.37 51.35 -23.01
N ARG A 83 -29.85 50.13 -23.22
CA ARG A 83 -28.52 49.74 -22.72
C ARG A 83 -27.43 50.17 -23.70
N THR A 84 -26.26 50.56 -23.21
CA THR A 84 -25.10 51.00 -24.03
C THR A 84 -23.78 50.53 -23.42
N VAL A 85 -22.80 50.28 -24.29
CA VAL A 85 -21.40 50.03 -23.92
C VAL A 85 -20.50 50.87 -24.83
N SER A 86 -19.45 51.46 -24.28
CA SER A 86 -18.31 51.89 -25.06
C SER A 86 -17.02 51.43 -24.43
N TRP A 87 -16.13 50.89 -25.25
CA TRP A 87 -14.74 50.65 -24.89
C TRP A 87 -13.87 51.64 -25.65
N SER A 88 -12.98 52.34 -24.95
CA SER A 88 -11.91 53.13 -25.53
C SER A 88 -10.59 52.59 -25.02
N GLY A 89 -9.86 51.88 -25.87
CA GLY A 89 -8.69 51.12 -25.48
C GLY A 89 -8.05 50.40 -26.65
N THR A 90 -6.95 49.72 -26.36
CA THR A 90 -6.09 49.07 -27.34
C THR A 90 -5.77 47.63 -26.92
N VAL A 91 -5.41 46.80 -27.89
CA VAL A 91 -4.78 45.49 -27.65
C VAL A 91 -3.28 45.68 -27.83
N GLN A 92 -2.52 45.44 -26.76
CA GLN A 92 -1.06 45.50 -26.73
C GLN A 92 -0.46 44.10 -26.79
N LEU A 93 0.58 43.91 -27.60
CA LEU A 93 1.43 42.73 -27.61
C LEU A 93 2.73 42.99 -26.86
N LEU A 94 3.04 42.11 -25.91
CA LEU A 94 4.31 42.05 -25.22
C LEU A 94 4.95 40.67 -25.42
N GLU A 95 6.27 40.67 -25.57
CA GLU A 95 7.10 39.47 -25.69
C GLU A 95 8.27 39.59 -24.70
N GLU A 96 8.54 38.53 -23.92
CA GLU A 96 9.76 38.44 -23.09
C GLU A 96 10.87 37.77 -23.89
N TYR A 97 12.00 38.46 -24.01
CA TYR A 97 13.18 37.96 -24.72
C TYR A 97 14.24 37.43 -23.75
N ASP A 98 14.91 36.34 -24.12
CA ASP A 98 16.08 35.82 -23.41
C ASP A 98 17.40 36.54 -23.83
N ALA A 99 18.55 35.98 -23.43
CA ALA A 99 19.87 36.52 -23.75
C ALA A 99 20.38 36.17 -25.17
N ASP A 100 19.75 35.19 -25.83
CA ASP A 100 20.07 34.74 -27.19
C ASP A 100 19.06 35.27 -28.24
N CYS A 101 18.11 36.09 -27.78
CA CYS A 101 17.12 36.87 -28.53
C CYS A 101 15.90 36.09 -29.01
N TYR A 102 15.53 35.07 -28.24
CA TYR A 102 14.32 34.29 -28.47
C TYR A 102 13.20 34.67 -27.51
N VAL A 103 11.97 34.56 -27.96
CA VAL A 103 10.78 34.84 -27.16
C VAL A 103 10.50 33.65 -26.24
N VAL A 104 10.48 33.89 -24.93
CA VAL A 104 10.27 32.89 -23.87
C VAL A 104 8.92 33.04 -23.15
N ALA A 105 8.21 34.16 -23.35
CA ALA A 105 6.83 34.37 -22.93
C ALA A 105 6.14 35.42 -23.81
N ILE A 106 4.81 35.34 -23.92
CA ILE A 106 3.97 36.27 -24.69
C ILE A 106 2.80 36.70 -23.83
N GLU A 107 2.47 38.00 -23.83
CA GLU A 107 1.25 38.54 -23.23
C GLU A 107 0.47 39.39 -24.24
N LEU A 108 -0.86 39.20 -24.30
CA LEU A 108 -1.80 40.14 -24.92
C LEU A 108 -2.62 40.88 -23.88
N GLY A 109 -2.54 42.21 -23.90
CA GLY A 109 -3.26 43.08 -22.98
C GLY A 109 -4.37 43.88 -23.64
N PHE A 110 -5.61 43.72 -23.20
CA PHE A 110 -6.64 44.74 -23.39
C PHE A 110 -6.36 45.88 -22.40
N THR A 111 -6.12 47.10 -22.88
CA THR A 111 -5.60 48.19 -22.06
C THR A 111 -5.83 49.56 -22.75
N GLY A 112 -5.02 50.57 -22.44
CA GLY A 112 -5.10 51.89 -23.05
C GLY A 112 -3.97 52.84 -22.63
N PRO A 113 -3.89 54.05 -23.24
CA PRO A 113 -2.67 54.86 -23.30
C PRO A 113 -2.05 55.30 -21.97
N ASP A 114 -2.82 55.36 -20.88
CA ASP A 114 -2.41 55.87 -19.57
C ASP A 114 -2.62 54.80 -18.46
N SER A 115 -2.09 53.59 -18.67
CA SER A 115 -2.20 52.43 -17.74
C SER A 115 -3.60 51.78 -17.68
N GLY A 116 -4.30 51.72 -18.82
CA GLY A 116 -5.56 51.01 -18.97
C GLY A 116 -6.56 51.75 -19.87
N GLY A 117 -7.56 51.01 -20.35
CA GLY A 117 -8.65 51.51 -21.18
C GLY A 117 -9.76 52.18 -20.36
N THR A 118 -10.77 52.69 -21.07
CA THR A 118 -11.98 53.28 -20.48
C THR A 118 -13.22 52.54 -20.96
N LEU A 119 -14.02 52.04 -20.02
CA LEU A 119 -15.31 51.37 -20.25
C LEU A 119 -16.45 52.26 -19.73
N ASP A 120 -17.30 52.75 -20.63
CA ASP A 120 -18.58 53.40 -20.29
C ASP A 120 -19.70 52.37 -20.47
N LEU A 121 -20.58 52.24 -19.48
CA LEU A 121 -21.62 51.23 -19.46
C LEU A 121 -22.90 51.83 -18.88
N ASN A 122 -24.02 51.58 -19.55
CA ASN A 122 -25.36 51.82 -19.01
C ASN A 122 -26.23 50.58 -19.20
N GLY A 123 -26.76 50.04 -18.10
CA GLY A 123 -27.63 48.86 -18.10
C GLY A 123 -27.04 47.65 -17.37
N ASP A 124 -27.75 46.53 -17.47
CA ASP A 124 -27.31 45.22 -16.98
C ASP A 124 -26.81 44.42 -18.20
N LEU A 125 -25.49 44.32 -18.31
CA LEU A 125 -24.75 43.79 -19.46
C LEU A 125 -23.49 43.08 -18.99
N LEU A 126 -23.20 41.94 -19.59
CA LEU A 126 -21.94 41.21 -19.47
C LEU A 126 -20.97 41.70 -20.55
N ILE A 127 -19.71 41.95 -20.22
CA ILE A 127 -18.64 42.25 -21.17
C ILE A 127 -17.53 41.24 -20.94
N SER A 128 -17.26 40.43 -21.96
CA SER A 128 -16.29 39.34 -21.98
C SER A 128 -15.05 39.75 -22.77
N TYR A 129 -13.87 39.56 -22.19
CA TYR A 129 -12.56 39.74 -22.82
C TYR A 129 -11.87 38.36 -22.88
N THR A 130 -11.53 37.91 -24.09
CA THR A 130 -10.84 36.61 -24.32
C THR A 130 -9.89 36.69 -25.51
N ILE A 131 -8.92 35.78 -25.58
CA ILE A 131 -8.12 35.54 -26.78
C ILE A 131 -8.62 34.25 -27.46
N GLN A 132 -8.80 34.28 -28.78
CA GLN A 132 -9.44 33.21 -29.56
C GLN A 132 -8.56 32.74 -30.72
N PHE A 133 -8.36 31.42 -30.84
CA PHE A 133 -7.59 30.79 -31.91
C PHE A 133 -8.17 29.40 -32.26
N PRO A 134 -8.29 29.02 -33.55
CA PRO A 134 -7.90 29.76 -34.75
C PRO A 134 -8.91 30.84 -35.16
N SER A 135 -10.12 30.84 -34.59
CA SER A 135 -11.19 31.75 -34.99
C SER A 135 -12.00 32.30 -33.79
N PRO A 136 -12.42 33.57 -33.85
CA PRO A 136 -13.32 34.20 -32.88
C PRO A 136 -14.70 33.52 -32.82
N PHE A 137 -15.44 33.72 -31.73
CA PHE A 137 -16.79 33.18 -31.53
C PHE A 137 -17.89 34.21 -31.82
N ASP A 138 -19.04 33.75 -32.31
CA ASP A 138 -20.19 34.60 -32.64
C ASP A 138 -21.33 34.55 -31.59
N GLN A 139 -21.44 33.47 -30.80
CA GLN A 139 -22.41 33.29 -29.71
C GLN A 139 -21.70 33.08 -28.37
N TYR A 140 -22.22 33.66 -27.29
CA TYR A 140 -21.55 33.61 -25.99
C TYR A 140 -21.49 32.20 -25.39
N SER A 141 -22.41 31.31 -25.77
CA SER A 141 -22.32 29.88 -25.43
C SER A 141 -21.04 29.20 -25.92
N ASP A 142 -20.43 29.77 -26.96
CA ASP A 142 -19.29 29.19 -27.66
C ASP A 142 -17.97 29.81 -27.21
N VAL A 143 -17.97 30.70 -26.19
CA VAL A 143 -16.80 31.45 -25.70
C VAL A 143 -15.58 30.57 -25.43
N GLY A 144 -15.79 29.38 -24.83
CA GLY A 144 -14.73 28.41 -24.55
C GLY A 144 -14.29 27.55 -25.73
N SER A 145 -14.94 27.62 -26.90
CA SER A 145 -14.66 26.67 -28.00
C SER A 145 -13.26 26.82 -28.60
N ASN A 146 -12.81 28.06 -28.74
CA ASN A 146 -11.52 28.44 -29.33
C ASN A 146 -10.70 29.35 -28.39
N ALA A 147 -11.13 29.50 -27.12
CA ALA A 147 -10.39 30.31 -26.15
C ALA A 147 -8.99 29.73 -25.90
N ILE A 148 -8.03 30.63 -25.73
CA ILE A 148 -6.64 30.32 -25.37
C ILE A 148 -6.10 31.36 -24.39
N GLY A 149 -5.14 30.96 -23.57
CA GLY A 149 -4.33 31.85 -22.74
C GLY A 149 -4.91 32.17 -21.36
N ASP A 150 -3.99 32.48 -20.45
CA ASP A 150 -4.23 32.50 -19.00
C ASP A 150 -4.23 33.95 -18.51
N LEU A 151 -5.20 34.36 -17.68
CA LEU A 151 -5.36 35.72 -17.20
C LEU A 151 -4.33 36.04 -16.09
N VAL A 152 -3.19 36.60 -16.49
CA VAL A 152 -2.06 36.89 -15.59
C VAL A 152 -2.23 38.17 -14.77
N SER A 153 -2.93 39.19 -15.28
CA SER A 153 -3.25 40.38 -14.49
C SER A 153 -4.46 41.16 -15.03
N TRP A 154 -5.21 41.80 -14.14
CA TRP A 154 -6.29 42.69 -14.51
C TRP A 154 -6.40 43.90 -13.57
N SER A 155 -7.07 44.95 -14.05
CA SER A 155 -7.34 46.18 -13.32
C SER A 155 -8.76 46.67 -13.61
N PRO A 156 -9.49 47.20 -12.61
CA PRO A 156 -9.17 47.09 -11.19
C PRO A 156 -9.32 45.63 -10.69
N PRO A 157 -8.63 45.24 -9.61
CA PRO A 157 -8.77 43.91 -9.02
C PRO A 157 -10.11 43.75 -8.29
N GLU A 158 -10.50 42.51 -7.96
CA GLU A 158 -11.80 42.17 -7.36
C GLU A 158 -12.17 43.07 -6.16
N GLY A 159 -13.29 43.79 -6.29
CA GLY A 159 -13.77 44.73 -5.27
C GLY A 159 -12.95 46.02 -5.14
N GLY A 160 -12.02 46.27 -6.05
CA GLY A 160 -11.20 47.48 -6.18
C GLY A 160 -11.93 48.66 -6.84
N TRP A 161 -13.13 48.44 -7.37
CA TRP A 161 -14.04 49.50 -7.81
C TRP A 161 -14.33 50.47 -6.65
N PRO A 162 -14.25 51.81 -6.85
CA PRO A 162 -14.52 52.75 -5.79
C PRO A 162 -15.93 52.54 -5.21
N PRO A 163 -16.10 52.45 -3.87
CA PRO A 163 -17.40 52.12 -3.24
C PRO A 163 -18.48 53.20 -3.43
N GLU A 164 -18.15 54.29 -4.11
CA GLU A 164 -19.03 55.36 -4.54
C GLU A 164 -19.61 55.17 -5.97
N PHE A 165 -19.20 54.11 -6.69
CA PHE A 165 -19.73 53.68 -7.99
C PHE A 165 -20.13 52.19 -7.99
N PRO A 166 -21.35 51.83 -7.54
CA PRO A 166 -21.84 50.45 -7.55
C PRO A 166 -22.29 49.98 -8.95
N ALA A 167 -21.71 50.52 -10.03
CA ALA A 167 -22.15 50.33 -11.41
C ALA A 167 -21.58 49.05 -12.07
N PHE A 168 -20.51 48.49 -11.49
CA PHE A 168 -19.75 47.38 -12.06
C PHE A 168 -19.46 46.28 -11.02
N TYR A 169 -19.34 45.05 -11.51
CA TYR A 169 -18.64 43.94 -10.88
C TYR A 169 -17.62 43.37 -11.86
N ASP A 170 -16.41 43.07 -11.42
CA ASP A 170 -15.47 42.23 -12.15
C ASP A 170 -15.49 40.81 -11.58
N PHE A 171 -15.36 39.80 -12.44
CA PHE A 171 -15.15 38.42 -12.02
C PHE A 171 -14.43 37.63 -13.12
N PRO A 172 -13.16 37.24 -12.92
CA PRO A 172 -12.49 36.34 -13.84
C PRO A 172 -13.11 34.94 -13.75
N GLN A 173 -13.21 34.25 -14.89
CA GLN A 173 -13.44 32.81 -14.96
C GLN A 173 -12.14 32.13 -15.39
N TYR A 174 -11.78 31.07 -14.67
CA TYR A 174 -10.58 30.29 -14.92
C TYR A 174 -10.93 28.95 -15.57
N ASP A 175 -10.03 28.41 -16.39
CA ASP A 175 -10.15 27.09 -17.01
C ASP A 175 -11.49 26.88 -17.79
N ILE A 176 -11.91 27.87 -18.60
CA ILE A 176 -13.21 27.83 -19.31
C ILE A 176 -13.26 26.75 -20.43
N ASN A 177 -12.15 26.08 -20.72
CA ASN A 177 -12.07 24.96 -21.65
C ASN A 177 -10.91 23.99 -21.35
N ALA A 178 -10.79 22.92 -22.14
CA ALA A 178 -9.73 21.92 -22.01
C ALA A 178 -8.31 22.42 -22.36
N ASN A 179 -8.16 23.65 -22.87
CA ASN A 179 -6.86 24.29 -23.13
C ASN A 179 -6.39 25.12 -21.92
N GLY A 180 -7.13 25.15 -20.80
CA GLY A 180 -6.83 25.97 -19.63
C GLY A 180 -7.13 27.46 -19.81
N ALA A 181 -7.84 27.85 -20.87
CA ALA A 181 -8.05 29.25 -21.19
C ALA A 181 -8.92 29.99 -20.18
N ASP A 182 -8.65 31.28 -19.99
CA ASP A 182 -9.36 32.14 -19.05
C ASP A 182 -10.25 33.18 -19.75
N GLU A 183 -11.18 33.75 -19.00
CA GLU A 183 -12.05 34.85 -19.41
C GLU A 183 -12.06 35.96 -18.35
N PHE A 184 -11.81 37.21 -18.76
CA PHE A 184 -12.07 38.36 -17.89
C PHE A 184 -13.45 38.94 -18.18
N ILE A 185 -14.28 39.06 -17.14
CA ILE A 185 -15.65 39.58 -17.25
C ILE A 185 -15.84 40.85 -16.43
N VAL A 186 -16.50 41.83 -17.04
CA VAL A 186 -17.07 42.99 -16.36
C VAL A 186 -18.59 43.00 -16.55
N GLN A 187 -19.34 43.06 -15.46
CA GLN A 187 -20.81 43.07 -15.45
C GLN A 187 -21.35 44.42 -14.95
N GLY A 188 -22.24 45.03 -15.71
CA GLY A 188 -23.00 46.21 -15.30
C GLY A 188 -24.15 45.88 -14.33
N THR A 189 -24.47 46.79 -13.41
CA THR A 189 -25.52 46.57 -12.39
C THR A 189 -26.88 47.21 -12.70
N GLY A 190 -27.09 47.68 -13.93
CA GLY A 190 -28.30 48.43 -14.33
C GLY A 190 -28.19 49.95 -14.17
N LEU A 191 -27.07 50.46 -13.62
CA LEU A 191 -26.81 51.90 -13.47
C LEU A 191 -25.76 52.37 -14.48
N PRO A 192 -25.85 53.63 -14.98
CA PRO A 192 -24.78 54.21 -15.80
C PRO A 192 -23.52 54.46 -14.98
N GLY A 193 -22.36 54.08 -15.52
CA GLY A 193 -21.05 54.25 -14.91
C GLY A 193 -19.93 54.31 -15.94
N VAL A 194 -18.83 54.98 -15.57
CA VAL A 194 -17.60 55.06 -16.37
C VAL A 194 -16.44 54.55 -15.54
N ALA A 195 -15.69 53.62 -16.11
CA ALA A 195 -14.54 52.95 -15.53
C ALA A 195 -13.28 53.31 -16.33
N SER A 196 -12.26 53.85 -15.68
CA SER A 196 -10.98 54.21 -16.30
C SER A 196 -9.82 53.41 -15.68
N GLY A 197 -8.81 53.05 -16.47
CA GLY A 197 -7.72 52.19 -16.01
C GLY A 197 -8.10 50.71 -16.00
N VAL A 198 -9.02 50.32 -16.89
CA VAL A 198 -9.44 48.93 -17.06
C VAL A 198 -8.39 48.20 -17.89
N SER A 199 -7.90 47.06 -17.42
CA SER A 199 -6.99 46.23 -18.22
C SER A 199 -7.16 44.75 -17.92
N ALA A 200 -6.83 43.90 -18.89
CA ALA A 200 -6.74 42.45 -18.73
C ALA A 200 -5.62 41.91 -19.64
N PHE A 201 -4.60 41.29 -19.05
CA PHE A 201 -3.46 40.69 -19.73
C PHE A 201 -3.55 39.18 -19.66
N PHE A 202 -3.42 38.54 -20.83
CA PHE A 202 -3.47 37.10 -21.02
C PHE A 202 -2.12 36.59 -21.49
N SER A 203 -1.53 35.63 -20.80
CA SER A 203 -0.34 34.91 -21.26
C SER A 203 -0.73 33.92 -22.36
N ILE A 204 0.12 33.76 -23.38
CA ILE A 204 -0.15 32.92 -24.55
C ILE A 204 1.06 32.01 -24.82
N SER A 205 0.80 30.75 -25.22
CA SER A 205 1.90 29.84 -25.57
C SER A 205 2.76 30.38 -26.72
N THR A 206 4.08 30.23 -26.56
CA THR A 206 5.09 30.52 -27.58
C THR A 206 4.94 29.68 -28.85
N ASP A 207 4.20 28.56 -28.80
CA ASP A 207 3.96 27.69 -29.96
C ASP A 207 3.08 28.36 -31.04
N LEU A 208 2.42 29.47 -30.68
CA LEU A 208 1.62 30.29 -31.58
C LEU A 208 2.43 31.41 -32.26
N LEU A 209 3.75 31.49 -32.04
CA LEU A 209 4.62 32.41 -32.81
C LEU A 209 4.52 32.12 -34.31
N GLY A 210 4.45 33.18 -35.11
CA GLY A 210 4.14 33.13 -36.53
C GLY A 210 2.65 32.90 -36.88
N GLN A 211 1.75 32.78 -35.90
CA GLN A 211 0.30 32.76 -36.11
C GLN A 211 -0.34 34.15 -35.91
N THR A 212 -1.64 34.24 -36.22
CA THR A 212 -2.49 35.37 -35.85
C THR A 212 -3.57 34.87 -34.87
N VAL A 213 -3.58 35.44 -33.67
CA VAL A 213 -4.60 35.20 -32.64
C VAL A 213 -5.61 36.35 -32.64
N ASN A 214 -6.80 36.13 -32.09
CA ASN A 214 -7.90 37.09 -32.13
C ASN A 214 -8.23 37.56 -30.72
N ALA A 215 -7.80 38.76 -30.34
CA ALA A 215 -8.27 39.41 -29.12
C ALA A 215 -9.74 39.85 -29.35
N GLN A 216 -10.66 39.35 -28.53
CA GLN A 216 -12.10 39.53 -28.71
C GLN A 216 -12.76 40.15 -27.47
N ILE A 217 -13.57 41.19 -27.72
CA ILE A 217 -14.52 41.73 -26.75
C ILE A 217 -15.96 41.41 -27.21
N HIS A 218 -16.70 40.67 -26.38
CA HIS A 218 -18.09 40.30 -26.63
C HIS A 218 -19.02 40.92 -25.57
N VAL A 219 -20.20 41.37 -25.99
CA VAL A 219 -21.19 42.01 -25.09
C VAL A 219 -22.46 41.15 -25.02
N GLY A 220 -22.83 40.79 -23.79
CA GLY A 220 -24.02 40.03 -23.42
C GLY A 220 -24.05 38.60 -23.93
N PRO A 221 -25.04 37.79 -23.51
CA PRO A 221 -25.39 36.57 -24.22
C PRO A 221 -25.98 36.96 -25.58
N ASP A 222 -25.16 36.84 -26.62
CA ASP A 222 -25.52 36.98 -28.04
C ASP A 222 -25.98 38.38 -28.50
N LEU A 223 -25.58 39.47 -27.81
CA LEU A 223 -25.95 40.83 -28.23
C LEU A 223 -24.97 41.41 -29.25
N CYS A 224 -23.67 41.18 -29.08
CA CYS A 224 -22.65 41.77 -29.95
C CYS A 224 -21.27 41.10 -29.84
N ARG A 225 -20.76 40.58 -30.97
CA ARG A 225 -19.32 40.41 -31.20
C ARG A 225 -18.73 41.78 -31.55
N CYS A 226 -18.40 42.55 -30.52
CA CYS A 226 -18.28 44.00 -30.60
C CYS A 226 -16.89 44.50 -30.99
N SER A 227 -15.83 43.82 -30.56
CA SER A 227 -14.53 43.96 -31.21
C SER A 227 -13.86 42.61 -31.39
N VAL A 228 -13.13 42.47 -32.50
CA VAL A 228 -12.18 41.38 -32.73
C VAL A 228 -10.97 41.95 -33.46
N THR A 229 -9.86 41.98 -32.75
CA THR A 229 -8.57 42.47 -33.22
C THR A 229 -7.62 41.31 -33.42
N GLY A 230 -7.23 41.08 -34.68
CA GLY A 230 -6.26 40.05 -35.03
C GLY A 230 -4.83 40.56 -34.79
N ILE A 231 -4.10 39.92 -33.88
CA ILE A 231 -2.70 40.22 -33.60
C ILE A 231 -1.82 39.10 -34.15
N PHE A 232 -0.85 39.47 -35.00
CA PHE A 232 0.21 38.57 -35.45
C PHE A 232 1.31 38.52 -34.39
N LEU A 233 1.83 37.33 -34.08
CA LEU A 233 2.88 37.11 -33.09
C LEU A 233 4.23 36.96 -33.81
N PRO A 234 5.09 38.02 -33.87
CA PRO A 234 6.20 38.08 -34.84
C PRO A 234 7.53 37.51 -34.35
N GLY A 235 7.69 37.24 -33.05
CA GLY A 235 8.93 36.71 -32.49
C GLY A 235 9.33 35.33 -33.03
N GLU A 236 10.58 34.95 -32.78
CA GLU A 236 11.07 33.59 -33.00
C GLU A 236 11.26 32.93 -31.62
N SER A 237 10.69 31.73 -31.44
CA SER A 237 10.95 30.89 -30.27
C SER A 237 12.42 30.43 -30.27
N PRO A 238 12.95 29.94 -29.13
CA PRO A 238 14.24 29.27 -29.12
C PRO A 238 14.28 28.19 -30.21
N PRO A 239 15.42 27.98 -30.90
CA PRO A 239 15.52 26.93 -31.89
C PRO A 239 15.27 25.64 -31.13
N ALA A 240 14.20 24.93 -31.51
CA ALA A 240 13.78 23.74 -30.77
C ALA A 240 15.00 22.84 -30.52
N PRO A 241 15.23 22.38 -29.27
CA PRO A 241 16.11 21.24 -29.06
C PRO A 241 15.65 20.12 -30.02
N PRO A 242 16.58 19.32 -30.57
CA PRO A 242 16.40 18.70 -31.88
C PRO A 242 15.17 17.79 -32.01
N GLY A 243 14.07 18.37 -32.51
CA GLY A 243 12.75 17.76 -32.61
C GLY A 243 11.95 17.94 -31.31
N GLU A 244 10.78 18.56 -31.40
CA GLU A 244 9.73 18.25 -30.43
C GLU A 244 9.29 16.81 -30.66
N ASP A 245 9.26 16.02 -29.59
CA ASP A 245 8.70 14.69 -29.69
C ASP A 245 7.19 14.79 -29.88
N THR A 246 6.70 14.07 -30.88
CA THR A 246 5.28 13.99 -31.27
C THR A 246 4.89 12.53 -31.56
N THR A 247 5.76 11.58 -31.23
CA THR A 247 5.60 10.15 -31.52
C THR A 247 5.23 9.43 -30.23
N PRO A 248 3.94 9.16 -29.96
CA PRO A 248 3.56 8.53 -28.71
C PRO A 248 4.12 7.11 -28.57
N PRO A 249 4.23 6.62 -27.32
CA PRO A 249 4.49 5.23 -27.01
C PRO A 249 3.57 4.26 -27.73
N ALA A 250 4.05 3.04 -27.97
CA ALA A 250 3.21 2.01 -28.55
C ALA A 250 2.12 1.63 -27.56
N ALA A 251 0.88 1.50 -28.05
CA ALA A 251 -0.20 0.96 -27.26
C ALA A 251 0.13 -0.48 -26.80
N ILE A 252 -0.08 -0.75 -25.52
CA ILE A 252 0.09 -2.10 -24.96
C ILE A 252 -1.00 -3.00 -25.56
N THR A 253 -0.59 -4.09 -26.22
CA THR A 253 -1.49 -5.03 -26.91
C THR A 253 -1.58 -6.41 -26.27
N ASP A 254 -0.76 -6.67 -25.24
CA ASP A 254 -0.65 -7.93 -24.54
C ASP A 254 -1.03 -7.85 -23.04
N LEU A 255 -1.74 -6.77 -22.63
CA LEU A 255 -2.18 -6.61 -21.25
C LEU A 255 -3.08 -7.79 -20.86
N GLN A 256 -2.72 -8.45 -19.78
CA GLN A 256 -3.42 -9.62 -19.24
C GLN A 256 -3.57 -9.48 -17.73
N VAL A 257 -4.62 -10.08 -17.18
CA VAL A 257 -4.71 -10.31 -15.73
C VAL A 257 -4.09 -11.68 -15.45
N LEU A 258 -3.06 -11.68 -14.61
CA LEU A 258 -2.33 -12.84 -14.10
C LEU A 258 -3.11 -13.43 -12.90
N PRO A 259 -2.55 -14.34 -12.06
CA PRO A 259 -3.29 -14.83 -10.90
C PRO A 259 -3.87 -13.71 -10.03
N VAL A 260 -5.16 -13.87 -9.73
CA VAL A 260 -5.98 -12.94 -8.95
C VAL A 260 -5.95 -13.41 -7.50
N GLU A 261 -5.65 -12.50 -6.58
CA GLU A 261 -5.61 -12.80 -5.15
C GLU A 261 -6.90 -12.33 -4.44
N ALA A 262 -6.90 -12.42 -3.12
CA ALA A 262 -7.84 -11.68 -2.29
C ALA A 262 -7.74 -10.17 -2.61
N ASP A 263 -8.88 -9.51 -2.78
CA ASP A 263 -9.03 -8.06 -3.00
C ASP A 263 -8.16 -7.39 -4.10
N SER A 264 -7.47 -8.17 -4.93
CA SER A 264 -6.48 -7.60 -5.86
C SER A 264 -6.31 -8.40 -7.15
N ALA A 265 -5.89 -7.69 -8.19
CA ALA A 265 -5.58 -8.23 -9.51
C ALA A 265 -4.15 -7.86 -9.90
N THR A 266 -3.32 -8.85 -10.18
CA THR A 266 -2.00 -8.62 -10.78
C THR A 266 -2.14 -8.55 -12.28
N LEU A 267 -1.79 -7.40 -12.85
CA LEU A 267 -1.70 -7.15 -14.28
C LEU A 267 -0.30 -7.53 -14.78
N GLY A 268 -0.19 -7.94 -16.04
CA GLY A 268 1.09 -8.13 -16.72
C GLY A 268 1.02 -7.75 -18.19
N TRP A 269 2.11 -7.18 -18.71
CA TRP A 269 2.22 -6.68 -20.09
C TRP A 269 3.70 -6.58 -20.51
N THR A 270 3.94 -6.20 -21.77
CA THR A 270 5.28 -5.83 -22.26
C THR A 270 5.42 -4.31 -22.34
N ALA A 271 6.44 -3.75 -21.69
CA ALA A 271 6.72 -2.30 -21.67
C ALA A 271 6.95 -1.74 -23.09
N PRO A 272 6.31 -0.62 -23.47
CA PRO A 272 6.60 0.12 -24.70
C PRO A 272 7.82 1.05 -24.55
N GLY A 273 8.19 1.78 -25.61
CA GLY A 273 9.21 2.84 -25.59
C GLY A 273 8.59 4.24 -25.61
N ASP A 274 9.41 5.30 -25.69
CA ASP A 274 8.96 6.66 -26.04
C ASP A 274 8.37 6.67 -27.46
N ASP A 275 9.25 6.58 -28.46
CA ASP A 275 8.94 6.49 -29.89
C ASP A 275 8.39 5.09 -30.25
N GLY A 276 7.16 4.78 -29.87
CA GLY A 276 6.56 3.47 -30.08
C GLY A 276 7.24 2.37 -29.23
N MET A 277 8.34 1.81 -29.74
CA MET A 277 9.18 0.79 -29.07
C MET A 277 10.66 1.20 -28.98
N SER A 278 10.99 2.45 -29.30
CA SER A 278 12.33 3.06 -29.15
C SER A 278 12.32 4.05 -27.98
N GLY A 279 13.46 4.34 -27.35
CA GLY A 279 13.49 5.15 -26.12
C GLY A 279 12.96 4.40 -24.89
N GLN A 280 12.79 5.08 -23.76
CA GLN A 280 12.19 4.54 -22.54
C GLN A 280 11.11 5.49 -22.05
N ALA A 281 9.85 5.06 -22.21
CA ALA A 281 8.69 5.82 -21.80
C ALA A 281 8.75 6.26 -20.33
N THR A 282 8.13 7.40 -20.02
CA THR A 282 8.27 8.05 -18.71
C THR A 282 7.16 7.68 -17.73
N TRP A 283 5.90 7.54 -18.15
CA TRP A 283 4.78 7.28 -17.22
C TRP A 283 3.77 6.24 -17.72
N TYR A 284 3.09 5.58 -16.78
CA TYR A 284 1.85 4.85 -17.03
C TYR A 284 0.65 5.58 -16.43
N ASP A 285 -0.50 5.51 -17.11
CA ASP A 285 -1.83 5.74 -16.52
C ASP A 285 -2.54 4.37 -16.48
N VAL A 286 -2.71 3.82 -15.27
CA VAL A 286 -3.40 2.53 -15.04
C VAL A 286 -4.84 2.80 -14.59
N ARG A 287 -5.80 2.23 -15.32
CA ARG A 287 -7.24 2.43 -15.10
C ARG A 287 -7.95 1.11 -14.83
N TYR A 288 -9.00 1.16 -14.00
CA TYR A 288 -9.92 0.04 -13.79
C TYR A 288 -11.38 0.49 -13.59
N THR A 289 -12.33 -0.37 -13.96
CA THR A 289 -13.78 -0.13 -13.76
C THR A 289 -14.55 -1.45 -13.66
N ASP A 290 -15.71 -1.43 -13.00
CA ASP A 290 -16.69 -2.53 -12.96
C ASP A 290 -17.87 -2.32 -13.94
N ALA A 291 -17.90 -1.20 -14.66
CA ALA A 291 -18.98 -0.84 -15.58
C ALA A 291 -18.94 -1.59 -16.93
N GLY A 292 -17.81 -2.20 -17.29
CA GLY A 292 -17.60 -2.90 -18.56
C GLY A 292 -16.21 -2.63 -19.16
N PRO A 293 -15.94 -3.10 -20.40
CA PRO A 293 -14.66 -2.90 -21.06
C PRO A 293 -14.25 -1.42 -21.18
N ILE A 294 -12.97 -1.17 -20.92
CA ILE A 294 -12.37 0.14 -21.15
C ILE A 294 -11.96 0.23 -22.62
N THR A 295 -12.18 1.40 -23.20
CA THR A 295 -11.92 1.75 -24.60
C THR A 295 -11.39 3.18 -24.65
N GLU A 296 -10.87 3.58 -25.81
CA GLU A 296 -10.39 4.93 -26.06
C GLU A 296 -11.41 6.03 -25.70
N ALA A 297 -12.70 5.79 -25.91
CA ALA A 297 -13.77 6.76 -25.67
C ALA A 297 -14.20 6.92 -24.19
N ASN A 298 -13.87 5.96 -23.32
CA ASN A 298 -14.27 5.96 -21.90
C ASN A 298 -13.09 5.74 -20.93
N PHE A 299 -11.85 5.84 -21.41
CA PHE A 299 -10.64 5.62 -20.59
C PHE A 299 -10.60 6.50 -19.33
N TYR A 300 -10.93 7.79 -19.47
CA TYR A 300 -10.94 8.75 -18.37
C TYR A 300 -12.18 8.67 -17.47
N GLU A 301 -13.22 7.92 -17.84
CA GLU A 301 -14.36 7.59 -16.97
C GLU A 301 -14.00 6.49 -15.95
N ALA A 302 -12.95 5.71 -16.23
CA ALA A 302 -12.46 4.65 -15.34
C ALA A 302 -11.58 5.20 -14.20
N THR A 303 -11.56 4.46 -13.09
CA THR A 303 -10.85 4.84 -11.87
C THR A 303 -9.34 4.76 -12.09
N TYR A 304 -8.64 5.87 -11.85
CA TYR A 304 -7.17 5.92 -11.82
C TYR A 304 -6.61 5.12 -10.65
N TYR A 305 -5.55 4.37 -10.91
CA TYR A 305 -4.75 3.71 -9.88
C TYR A 305 -3.27 4.11 -9.99
N PRO A 306 -2.63 4.66 -8.94
CA PRO A 306 -1.24 5.07 -8.98
C PRO A 306 -0.29 3.90 -9.29
N SER A 307 0.54 4.04 -10.32
CA SER A 307 1.40 2.98 -10.86
C SER A 307 2.90 3.23 -10.66
N THR A 308 3.72 2.26 -11.10
CA THR A 308 5.17 2.44 -11.25
C THR A 308 5.52 3.15 -12.57
N PHE A 309 6.80 3.49 -12.73
CA PHE A 309 7.38 3.98 -13.98
C PHE A 309 7.62 2.82 -14.97
N PRO A 310 7.57 3.06 -16.30
CA PRO A 310 7.97 2.09 -17.31
C PRO A 310 9.47 1.76 -17.25
N GLY A 311 9.80 0.47 -17.41
CA GLY A 311 11.15 -0.01 -17.69
C GLY A 311 11.50 0.06 -19.18
N PRO A 312 12.66 -0.51 -19.58
CA PRO A 312 13.09 -0.50 -20.97
C PRO A 312 12.12 -1.24 -21.92
N PRO A 313 11.95 -0.78 -23.16
CA PRO A 313 11.01 -1.35 -24.11
C PRO A 313 11.27 -2.85 -24.37
N GLY A 314 10.19 -3.64 -24.43
CA GLY A 314 10.24 -5.08 -24.58
C GLY A 314 10.47 -5.86 -23.27
N THR A 315 10.56 -5.18 -22.12
CA THR A 315 10.63 -5.83 -20.80
C THR A 315 9.24 -6.32 -20.38
N PRO A 316 9.07 -7.59 -19.95
CA PRO A 316 7.83 -8.03 -19.31
C PRO A 316 7.69 -7.42 -17.92
N GLU A 317 6.57 -6.73 -17.68
CA GLU A 317 6.28 -6.04 -16.42
C GLU A 317 5.02 -6.60 -15.76
N GLN A 318 4.92 -6.39 -14.44
CA GLN A 318 3.77 -6.80 -13.63
C GLN A 318 3.48 -5.74 -12.57
N PHE A 319 2.20 -5.56 -12.25
CA PHE A 319 1.74 -4.58 -11.28
C PHE A 319 0.43 -5.00 -10.63
N THR A 320 0.29 -4.78 -9.32
CA THR A 320 -0.88 -5.25 -8.55
C THR A 320 -1.81 -4.09 -8.18
N VAL A 321 -3.05 -4.18 -8.65
CA VAL A 321 -4.16 -3.29 -8.28
C VAL A 321 -4.90 -3.92 -7.10
N SER A 322 -4.93 -3.28 -5.93
CA SER A 322 -5.55 -3.81 -4.70
C SER A 322 -6.75 -2.97 -4.22
N GLY A 323 -7.47 -3.46 -3.20
CA GLY A 323 -8.68 -2.81 -2.68
C GLY A 323 -9.94 -3.03 -3.54
N LEU A 324 -9.90 -4.04 -4.42
CA LEU A 324 -11.00 -4.45 -5.30
C LEU A 324 -12.01 -5.32 -4.55
N SER A 325 -13.29 -5.24 -4.92
CA SER A 325 -14.35 -6.00 -4.24
C SER A 325 -14.45 -7.45 -4.75
N THR A 326 -14.37 -8.42 -3.84
CA THR A 326 -14.64 -9.84 -4.12
C THR A 326 -15.99 -10.05 -4.80
N GLY A 327 -16.03 -10.91 -5.81
CA GLY A 327 -17.23 -11.26 -6.58
C GLY A 327 -17.58 -10.28 -7.70
N VAL A 328 -16.88 -9.14 -7.79
CA VAL A 328 -17.04 -8.14 -8.85
C VAL A 328 -16.11 -8.45 -10.02
N THR A 329 -16.57 -8.22 -11.25
CA THR A 329 -15.71 -8.27 -12.44
C THR A 329 -15.20 -6.88 -12.72
N TYR A 330 -13.89 -6.73 -12.79
CA TYR A 330 -13.23 -5.50 -13.20
C TYR A 330 -12.58 -5.67 -14.57
N TRP A 331 -12.61 -4.59 -15.34
CA TRP A 331 -11.87 -4.40 -16.58
C TRP A 331 -10.75 -3.41 -16.33
N PHE A 332 -9.61 -3.67 -16.96
CA PHE A 332 -8.38 -2.89 -16.79
C PHE A 332 -7.94 -2.30 -18.14
N ALA A 333 -7.21 -1.20 -18.11
CA ALA A 333 -6.48 -0.67 -19.27
C ALA A 333 -5.30 0.18 -18.80
N ILE A 334 -4.30 0.31 -19.67
CA ILE A 334 -3.10 1.13 -19.44
C ILE A 334 -2.89 2.04 -20.64
N ARG A 335 -2.46 3.28 -20.40
CA ARG A 335 -1.75 4.12 -21.38
C ARG A 335 -0.34 4.40 -20.90
N THR A 336 0.54 4.75 -21.83
CA THR A 336 1.91 5.16 -21.53
C THR A 336 2.17 6.53 -22.12
N SER A 337 2.92 7.39 -21.42
CA SER A 337 3.47 8.63 -21.97
C SER A 337 4.99 8.58 -22.09
N ASP A 338 5.51 9.32 -23.06
CA ASP A 338 6.91 9.75 -23.11
C ASP A 338 7.17 10.89 -22.09
N GLU A 339 8.28 11.59 -22.27
CA GLU A 339 8.78 12.70 -21.44
C GLU A 339 8.20 14.07 -21.84
N VAL A 340 7.66 14.22 -23.05
CA VAL A 340 6.94 15.38 -23.59
C VAL A 340 5.48 15.00 -23.85
N PRO A 341 4.68 14.78 -22.79
CA PRO A 341 3.77 13.64 -22.59
C PRO A 341 2.76 13.36 -23.72
N ASN A 342 3.23 12.80 -24.84
CA ASN A 342 2.40 12.18 -25.85
C ASN A 342 1.91 10.84 -25.30
N TRP A 343 0.59 10.66 -25.23
CA TRP A 343 -0.01 9.44 -24.70
C TRP A 343 -0.27 8.42 -25.82
N SER A 344 0.04 7.15 -25.56
CA SER A 344 -0.40 6.04 -26.39
C SER A 344 -1.94 5.91 -26.42
N ASP A 345 -2.48 5.27 -27.46
CA ASP A 345 -3.85 4.74 -27.41
C ASP A 345 -4.04 3.84 -26.16
N ALA A 346 -5.27 3.74 -25.67
CA ALA A 346 -5.60 2.80 -24.60
C ALA A 346 -5.27 1.34 -24.98
N SER A 347 -4.70 0.59 -24.04
CA SER A 347 -4.40 -0.84 -24.22
C SER A 347 -5.63 -1.68 -24.56
N ASN A 348 -5.41 -2.94 -24.95
CA ASN A 348 -6.48 -3.94 -24.85
C ASN A 348 -7.04 -4.00 -23.40
N SER A 349 -8.33 -4.30 -23.25
CA SER A 349 -8.98 -4.31 -21.93
C SER A 349 -9.33 -5.73 -21.46
N PRO A 350 -8.40 -6.43 -20.78
CA PRO A 350 -8.71 -7.71 -20.16
C PRO A 350 -9.58 -7.50 -18.91
N SER A 351 -10.28 -8.57 -18.51
CA SER A 351 -11.17 -8.55 -17.35
C SER A 351 -10.94 -9.74 -16.44
N ALA A 352 -11.10 -9.54 -15.14
CA ALA A 352 -11.13 -10.63 -14.17
C ALA A 352 -12.24 -10.42 -13.14
N THR A 353 -12.89 -11.52 -12.74
CA THR A 353 -13.72 -11.54 -11.54
C THR A 353 -12.84 -11.76 -10.33
N ILE A 354 -12.85 -10.83 -9.38
CA ILE A 354 -12.05 -10.95 -8.15
C ILE A 354 -12.61 -12.12 -7.35
N GLY A 355 -11.74 -13.09 -7.09
CA GLY A 355 -12.11 -14.27 -6.34
C GLY A 355 -12.59 -13.92 -4.92
N ALA A 356 -13.26 -14.87 -4.28
CA ALA A 356 -13.06 -14.95 -2.84
C ALA A 356 -11.56 -15.19 -2.58
N PRO A 357 -11.00 -14.69 -1.47
CA PRO A 357 -9.72 -15.18 -0.99
C PRO A 357 -9.69 -16.71 -1.03
N PRO A 358 -8.54 -17.36 -1.28
CA PRO A 358 -8.34 -18.71 -0.78
C PRO A 358 -8.81 -18.74 0.69
N ALA A 359 -9.56 -19.77 1.08
CA ALA A 359 -9.88 -19.92 2.50
C ALA A 359 -8.55 -19.91 3.26
N ALA A 360 -8.40 -18.98 4.20
CA ALA A 360 -7.13 -18.77 4.88
C ALA A 360 -6.65 -20.09 5.48
N GLU A 361 -5.38 -20.44 5.24
CA GLU A 361 -4.85 -21.74 5.62
C GLU A 361 -4.89 -21.86 7.14
N VAL A 362 -5.78 -22.73 7.64
CA VAL A 362 -5.92 -22.98 9.08
C VAL A 362 -4.91 -24.05 9.46
N TRP A 363 -4.10 -23.76 10.49
CA TRP A 363 -3.08 -24.67 10.99
C TRP A 363 -3.31 -24.99 12.46
N ALA A 364 -3.36 -26.28 12.79
CA ALA A 364 -3.30 -26.77 14.16
C ALA A 364 -1.89 -27.32 14.45
N VAL A 365 -1.14 -26.59 15.27
CA VAL A 365 0.21 -26.96 15.69
C VAL A 365 0.14 -27.64 17.04
N PHE A 366 0.80 -28.78 17.22
CA PHE A 366 0.83 -29.59 18.43
C PHE A 366 2.26 -29.76 18.91
N ILE A 367 2.60 -29.20 20.07
CA ILE A 367 3.99 -29.11 20.59
C ILE A 367 4.07 -29.81 21.93
N HIS A 368 4.77 -30.95 21.96
CA HIS A 368 4.83 -31.86 23.11
C HIS A 368 6.24 -32.42 23.32
N ALA A 369 6.46 -33.12 24.43
CA ALA A 369 7.80 -33.57 24.80
C ALA A 369 8.21 -34.85 24.06
N HIS A 370 7.33 -35.84 23.97
CA HIS A 370 7.61 -37.18 23.49
C HIS A 370 6.58 -37.68 22.47
N GLU A 371 6.91 -38.77 21.79
CA GLU A 371 6.23 -39.27 20.60
C GLU A 371 4.83 -39.89 20.82
N ASP A 372 4.42 -40.06 22.08
CA ASP A 372 3.14 -40.59 22.54
C ASP A 372 2.19 -39.53 23.17
N ASP A 373 2.68 -38.32 23.42
CA ASP A 373 1.97 -37.30 24.19
C ASP A 373 0.67 -36.83 23.50
N TRP A 374 0.69 -36.50 22.20
CA TRP A 374 -0.49 -35.91 21.53
C TRP A 374 -1.64 -36.90 21.36
N GLN A 375 -1.35 -38.19 21.24
CA GLN A 375 -2.34 -39.27 21.21
C GLN A 375 -3.03 -39.41 22.58
N LEU A 376 -2.33 -39.04 23.67
CA LEU A 376 -2.78 -39.19 25.06
C LEU A 376 -3.44 -37.94 25.64
N PHE A 377 -2.94 -36.75 25.32
CA PHE A 377 -3.28 -35.51 26.02
C PHE A 377 -3.96 -34.47 25.12
N GLU A 378 -3.73 -34.50 23.81
CA GLU A 378 -4.24 -33.49 22.85
C GLU A 378 -5.33 -34.04 21.90
N SER A 379 -5.44 -35.36 21.80
CA SER A 379 -6.50 -36.06 21.07
C SER A 379 -7.85 -36.00 21.80
N PRO A 380 -9.00 -35.91 21.11
CA PRO A 380 -9.20 -36.15 19.67
C PRO A 380 -8.97 -34.94 18.74
N ASN A 381 -8.55 -33.78 19.25
CA ASN A 381 -8.61 -32.51 18.48
C ASN A 381 -7.88 -32.55 17.12
N PRO A 382 -6.62 -33.04 17.00
CA PRO A 382 -5.96 -33.12 15.69
C PRO A 382 -6.71 -33.96 14.64
N TYR A 383 -7.55 -34.92 15.06
CA TYR A 383 -8.40 -35.67 14.11
C TYR A 383 -9.54 -34.80 13.57
N TYR A 384 -10.17 -33.99 14.42
CA TYR A 384 -11.23 -33.08 13.99
C TYR A 384 -10.70 -31.94 13.13
N ASP A 385 -9.56 -31.36 13.49
CA ASP A 385 -8.88 -30.31 12.70
C ASP A 385 -8.57 -30.82 11.28
N TYR A 386 -7.95 -32.01 11.17
CA TYR A 386 -7.64 -32.61 9.86
C TYR A 386 -8.88 -32.92 9.01
N VAL A 387 -9.98 -33.36 9.66
CA VAL A 387 -11.27 -33.63 9.02
C VAL A 387 -12.00 -32.34 8.61
N ALA A 388 -11.78 -31.23 9.32
CA ALA A 388 -12.33 -29.91 8.98
C ALA A 388 -11.70 -29.31 7.71
N GLY A 389 -10.46 -29.68 7.40
CA GLY A 389 -9.70 -29.15 6.28
C GLY A 389 -8.35 -28.54 6.68
N ASP A 390 -8.04 -28.53 7.98
CA ASP A 390 -6.89 -27.83 8.54
C ASP A 390 -5.59 -28.61 8.35
N HIS A 391 -4.49 -27.88 8.30
CA HIS A 391 -3.14 -28.42 8.22
C HIS A 391 -2.62 -28.73 9.63
N LEU A 392 -1.84 -29.81 9.77
CA LEU A 392 -1.32 -30.26 11.06
C LEU A 392 0.20 -30.12 11.13
N LEU A 393 0.72 -29.58 12.24
CA LEU A 393 2.16 -29.53 12.52
C LEU A 393 2.44 -30.14 13.90
N PHE A 394 3.00 -31.35 13.94
CA PHE A 394 3.45 -31.98 15.19
C PHE A 394 4.94 -31.68 15.43
N ILE A 395 5.28 -31.14 16.61
CA ILE A 395 6.67 -30.82 16.98
C ILE A 395 7.05 -31.63 18.23
N TYR A 396 7.95 -32.59 18.02
CA TYR A 396 8.47 -33.49 19.05
C TYR A 396 9.77 -32.89 19.61
N MET A 397 9.70 -32.38 20.84
CA MET A 397 10.82 -31.64 21.47
C MET A 397 11.98 -32.56 21.84
N THR A 398 11.70 -33.71 22.46
CA THR A 398 12.72 -34.72 22.80
C THR A 398 12.80 -35.81 21.74
N ALA A 399 13.72 -36.77 21.93
CA ALA A 399 13.71 -38.06 21.23
C ALA A 399 12.99 -39.16 22.05
N GLY A 400 12.39 -38.80 23.19
CA GLY A 400 11.76 -39.74 24.13
C GLY A 400 12.68 -40.88 24.56
N ASP A 401 14.01 -40.65 24.58
CA ASP A 401 15.01 -41.71 24.52
C ASP A 401 15.13 -42.53 25.81
N ALA A 402 14.66 -42.03 26.95
CA ALA A 402 14.78 -42.66 28.27
C ALA A 402 16.20 -43.17 28.61
N GLY A 403 17.24 -42.54 28.05
CA GLY A 403 18.65 -42.92 28.16
C GLY A 403 19.08 -44.09 27.27
N GLN A 404 18.21 -44.59 26.40
CA GLN A 404 18.44 -45.73 25.50
C GLN A 404 19.14 -45.31 24.18
N GLY A 405 19.56 -46.30 23.38
CA GLY A 405 20.22 -46.07 22.09
C GLY A 405 19.25 -45.77 20.94
N ALA A 406 19.81 -45.39 19.79
CA ALA A 406 19.05 -44.94 18.60
C ALA A 406 17.99 -45.90 18.07
N SER A 407 18.14 -47.22 18.28
CA SER A 407 17.10 -48.19 17.92
C SER A 407 15.80 -48.03 18.70
N TYR A 408 15.84 -47.45 19.91
CA TYR A 408 14.65 -47.20 20.72
C TYR A 408 13.96 -45.90 20.28
N TRP A 409 14.68 -44.78 20.23
CA TRP A 409 14.05 -43.51 19.85
C TRP A 409 13.58 -43.48 18.39
N HIS A 410 14.31 -44.09 17.43
CA HIS A 410 13.76 -44.25 16.07
C HIS A 410 12.49 -45.10 16.00
N ALA A 411 12.31 -46.05 16.93
CA ALA A 411 11.07 -46.81 17.01
C ALA A 411 9.91 -45.94 17.52
N ARG A 412 10.19 -45.03 18.48
CA ARG A 412 9.24 -44.00 18.95
C ARG A 412 8.83 -43.04 17.83
N GLU A 413 9.79 -42.49 17.08
CA GLU A 413 9.50 -41.65 15.90
C GLU A 413 8.61 -42.40 14.89
N SER A 414 8.96 -43.65 14.59
CA SER A 414 8.19 -44.49 13.66
C SER A 414 6.78 -44.83 14.18
N ALA A 415 6.60 -44.90 15.51
CA ALA A 415 5.31 -45.12 16.16
C ALA A 415 4.44 -43.86 16.20
N ALA A 416 5.03 -42.68 16.39
CA ALA A 416 4.35 -41.39 16.16
C ALA A 416 3.83 -41.31 14.72
N GLN A 417 4.68 -41.62 13.73
CA GLN A 417 4.25 -41.63 12.33
C GLN A 417 3.15 -42.66 12.03
N ALA A 418 3.14 -43.82 12.69
CA ALA A 418 2.02 -44.76 12.59
C ALA A 418 0.69 -44.16 13.10
N SER A 419 0.74 -43.32 14.12
CA SER A 419 -0.43 -42.58 14.64
C SER A 419 -0.91 -41.49 13.68
N VAL A 420 0.02 -40.76 13.07
CA VAL A 420 -0.28 -39.75 12.03
C VAL A 420 -0.96 -40.42 10.83
N ILE A 421 -0.44 -41.56 10.36
CA ILE A 421 -1.05 -42.34 9.26
C ILE A 421 -2.45 -42.84 9.64
N GLU A 422 -2.65 -43.33 10.87
CA GLU A 422 -3.96 -43.77 11.36
C GLU A 422 -4.96 -42.61 11.49
N LEU A 423 -4.48 -41.39 11.76
CA LEU A 423 -5.29 -40.17 11.80
C LEU A 423 -5.77 -39.74 10.42
N ILE A 424 -4.83 -39.56 9.48
CA ILE A 424 -5.10 -39.00 8.15
C ILE A 424 -5.72 -40.01 7.17
N GLY A 425 -5.56 -41.31 7.45
CA GLY A 425 -6.08 -42.39 6.62
C GLY A 425 -5.11 -42.88 5.54
N PRO A 426 -5.59 -43.67 4.56
CA PRO A 426 -4.73 -44.30 3.55
C PRO A 426 -4.05 -43.29 2.62
N VAL A 427 -2.75 -43.07 2.83
CA VAL A 427 -1.90 -42.15 2.06
C VAL A 427 -0.79 -42.88 1.29
N GLY A 428 -0.11 -42.14 0.41
CA GLY A 428 1.12 -42.61 -0.25
C GLY A 428 2.31 -42.75 0.72
N GLN A 429 3.50 -43.02 0.17
CA GLN A 429 4.70 -42.99 1.00
C GLN A 429 4.96 -41.57 1.52
N GLY A 430 5.20 -41.45 2.82
CA GLY A 430 5.59 -40.19 3.44
C GLY A 430 6.95 -39.73 2.94
N ASN A 431 7.11 -38.41 2.83
CA ASN A 431 8.37 -37.80 2.49
C ASN A 431 9.16 -37.49 3.77
N SER A 432 10.41 -37.92 3.85
CA SER A 432 11.31 -37.53 4.94
C SER A 432 12.40 -36.62 4.41
N ALA A 433 12.60 -35.49 5.08
CA ALA A 433 13.56 -34.47 4.68
C ALA A 433 14.36 -33.97 5.88
N THR A 434 15.50 -33.34 5.57
CA THR A 434 16.26 -32.55 6.54
C THR A 434 15.97 -31.08 6.26
N ALA A 435 15.38 -30.38 7.22
CA ALA A 435 15.02 -28.96 7.08
C ALA A 435 15.83 -28.09 8.04
N THR A 436 16.08 -26.84 7.66
CA THR A 436 16.81 -25.86 8.48
C THR A 436 15.87 -24.71 8.81
N PHE A 437 15.68 -24.45 10.10
CA PHE A 437 14.81 -23.40 10.64
C PHE A 437 15.67 -22.31 11.25
N CYS A 438 15.37 -21.05 10.94
CA CYS A 438 16.17 -19.90 11.37
C CYS A 438 15.30 -18.81 11.98
N TYR A 439 15.72 -18.28 13.13
CA TYR A 439 15.17 -17.03 13.68
C TYR A 439 16.23 -15.93 13.62
N THR A 440 15.81 -14.66 13.56
CA THR A 440 16.73 -13.51 13.58
C THR A 440 16.46 -12.63 14.79
N GLY A 441 17.40 -12.64 15.74
CA GLY A 441 17.48 -11.68 16.83
C GLY A 441 18.47 -10.57 16.50
N THR A 442 19.46 -10.35 17.36
CA THR A 442 20.66 -9.54 17.03
C THR A 442 21.55 -10.21 15.98
N THR A 443 21.46 -11.53 15.84
CA THR A 443 22.07 -12.35 14.80
C THR A 443 21.07 -13.40 14.35
N THR A 444 21.18 -13.87 13.11
CA THR A 444 20.45 -15.06 12.64
C THR A 444 21.07 -16.31 13.25
N VAL A 445 20.23 -17.17 13.82
CA VAL A 445 20.58 -18.49 14.36
C VAL A 445 19.74 -19.52 13.64
N CYS A 446 20.35 -20.64 13.23
CA CYS A 446 19.71 -21.67 12.43
C CYS A 446 19.99 -23.06 13.01
N HIS A 447 18.96 -23.91 13.08
CA HIS A 447 19.07 -25.30 13.50
C HIS A 447 18.48 -26.23 12.45
N THR A 448 18.99 -27.46 12.39
CA THR A 448 18.62 -28.43 11.38
C THR A 448 17.97 -29.64 12.04
N MET A 449 16.82 -30.06 11.51
CA MET A 449 15.96 -31.11 12.10
C MET A 449 15.52 -32.11 11.03
N THR A 450 15.10 -33.29 11.47
CA THR A 450 14.41 -34.24 10.58
C THR A 450 12.93 -33.93 10.54
N THR A 451 12.35 -33.94 9.34
CA THR A 451 10.92 -33.74 9.11
C THR A 451 10.33 -34.94 8.38
N TRP A 452 9.03 -35.15 8.60
CA TRP A 452 8.20 -36.07 7.85
C TRP A 452 6.93 -35.36 7.38
N THR A 453 6.47 -35.65 6.17
CA THR A 453 5.25 -35.07 5.59
C THR A 453 4.38 -36.16 4.99
N TYR A 454 3.09 -36.14 5.37
CA TYR A 454 2.04 -37.01 4.85
C TYR A 454 0.77 -36.16 4.62
N ASP A 455 0.35 -36.01 3.37
CA ASP A 455 -0.73 -35.09 2.97
C ASP A 455 -0.51 -33.69 3.59
N ARG A 456 -1.50 -33.15 4.32
CA ARG A 456 -1.47 -31.85 5.02
C ARG A 456 -0.90 -31.93 6.45
N SER A 457 -0.24 -33.04 6.81
CA SER A 457 0.41 -33.21 8.13
C SER A 457 1.93 -33.21 8.01
N VAL A 458 2.58 -32.39 8.83
CA VAL A 458 4.02 -32.32 9.02
C VAL A 458 4.38 -32.77 10.43
N SER A 459 5.47 -33.50 10.58
CA SER A 459 6.08 -33.87 11.86
C SER A 459 7.53 -33.39 11.88
N VAL A 460 7.96 -32.72 12.96
CA VAL A 460 9.31 -32.18 13.13
C VAL A 460 9.94 -32.74 14.40
N TYR A 461 11.13 -33.33 14.27
CA TYR A 461 11.84 -33.99 15.35
C TYR A 461 13.07 -33.18 15.79
N MET A 462 12.98 -32.56 16.97
CA MET A 462 14.08 -31.78 17.56
C MET A 462 15.07 -32.66 18.34
N ARG A 463 14.67 -33.88 18.72
CA ARG A 463 15.52 -34.95 19.26
C ARG A 463 16.34 -34.56 20.50
N LEU A 464 15.83 -33.67 21.35
CA LEU A 464 16.51 -33.32 22.58
C LEU A 464 16.56 -34.52 23.56
N PRO A 465 17.58 -34.60 24.42
CA PRO A 465 17.62 -35.55 25.52
C PRO A 465 16.37 -35.55 26.41
N ASP A 466 15.77 -36.73 26.56
CA ASP A 466 14.76 -37.01 27.58
C ASP A 466 15.38 -36.78 28.98
N SER A 467 14.66 -36.07 29.85
CA SER A 467 15.12 -35.74 31.20
C SER A 467 14.70 -36.75 32.26
N GLY A 468 13.85 -37.70 31.90
CA GLY A 468 13.07 -38.54 32.78
C GLY A 468 12.13 -37.72 33.68
N VAL A 469 11.28 -38.42 34.42
CA VAL A 469 10.18 -37.82 35.20
C VAL A 469 10.63 -36.79 36.27
N SER A 470 11.92 -36.54 36.48
CA SER A 470 12.46 -35.55 37.43
C SER A 470 13.30 -34.42 36.81
N GLY A 471 13.48 -34.34 35.50
CA GLY A 471 14.38 -33.31 34.94
C GLY A 471 15.86 -33.67 35.06
N GLY A 472 16.16 -34.91 35.47
CA GLY A 472 17.49 -35.35 35.87
C GLY A 472 18.43 -35.62 34.71
N GLY A 473 17.91 -36.00 33.55
CA GLY A 473 18.67 -36.50 32.41
C GLY A 473 19.28 -37.88 32.67
N PHE A 474 19.81 -38.50 31.63
CA PHE A 474 20.44 -39.82 31.68
C PHE A 474 21.96 -39.72 31.48
N GLY A 475 22.71 -40.72 31.97
CA GLY A 475 24.17 -40.73 31.86
C GLY A 475 24.67 -40.82 30.40
N SER A 476 23.89 -41.46 29.53
CA SER A 476 24.11 -41.56 28.08
C SER A 476 23.98 -40.22 27.36
N THR A 477 23.12 -39.32 27.84
CA THR A 477 22.90 -37.97 27.31
C THR A 477 23.65 -36.89 28.10
N GLY A 478 24.64 -37.27 28.89
CA GLY A 478 25.45 -36.34 29.70
C GLY A 478 24.66 -35.62 30.80
N PHE A 479 23.50 -36.15 31.19
CA PHE A 479 22.53 -35.54 32.10
C PHE A 479 22.00 -34.17 31.62
N GLN A 480 22.00 -33.91 30.31
CA GLN A 480 21.32 -32.73 29.76
C GLN A 480 19.79 -32.87 29.89
N SER A 481 19.09 -31.74 29.96
CA SER A 481 17.61 -31.69 29.95
C SER A 481 17.11 -30.28 29.65
N MET A 482 15.91 -30.15 29.07
CA MET A 482 15.31 -28.85 28.75
C MET A 482 15.11 -27.99 30.00
N SER A 483 14.65 -28.59 31.10
CA SER A 483 14.50 -27.93 32.40
C SER A 483 15.81 -27.34 32.93
N LYS A 484 16.95 -28.05 32.79
CA LYS A 484 18.26 -27.51 33.17
C LYS A 484 18.74 -26.37 32.26
N LEU A 485 18.38 -26.39 30.97
CA LEU A 485 18.68 -25.27 30.06
C LEU A 485 17.87 -24.03 30.43
N ARG A 486 16.57 -24.20 30.68
CA ARG A 486 15.64 -23.15 31.16
C ARG A 486 16.18 -22.48 32.44
N ASP A 487 16.59 -23.31 33.40
CA ASP A 487 17.01 -22.86 34.73
C ASP A 487 18.49 -22.41 34.77
N GLY A 488 19.19 -22.39 33.64
CA GLY A 488 20.59 -21.94 33.53
C GLY A 488 21.63 -22.87 34.18
N LEU A 489 21.25 -24.14 34.44
CA LEU A 489 22.11 -25.16 35.05
C LEU A 489 23.05 -25.84 34.05
N ILE A 490 22.75 -25.76 32.76
CA ILE A 490 23.63 -26.14 31.64
C ILE A 490 23.70 -24.99 30.63
N SER A 491 24.82 -24.84 29.94
CA SER A 491 25.04 -23.76 28.96
C SER A 491 24.64 -24.13 27.52
N ASN A 492 24.28 -25.38 27.27
CA ASN A 492 23.72 -25.84 26.00
C ASN A 492 23.01 -27.18 26.20
N ILE A 493 22.17 -27.54 25.23
CA ILE A 493 21.63 -28.88 25.02
C ILE A 493 21.84 -29.29 23.57
N THR A 494 22.26 -30.53 23.32
CA THR A 494 22.54 -31.08 22.00
C THR A 494 21.59 -32.22 21.71
N ALA A 495 21.01 -32.27 20.51
CA ALA A 495 20.16 -33.37 20.07
C ALA A 495 20.90 -34.71 20.16
N VAL A 496 20.20 -35.81 20.46
CA VAL A 496 20.83 -37.13 20.70
C VAL A 496 21.53 -37.73 19.48
N ASP A 497 21.25 -37.22 18.28
CA ASP A 497 21.92 -37.54 17.01
C ASP A 497 22.99 -36.51 16.59
N GLY A 498 23.14 -35.41 17.35
CA GLY A 498 24.05 -34.30 17.06
C GLY A 498 23.57 -33.32 15.98
N SER A 499 22.32 -33.40 15.53
CA SER A 499 21.77 -32.55 14.45
C SER A 499 21.69 -31.06 14.78
N ALA A 500 21.37 -30.72 16.03
CA ALA A 500 21.24 -29.35 16.53
C ALA A 500 21.89 -29.19 17.93
N THR A 501 22.25 -27.96 18.29
CA THR A 501 22.73 -27.61 19.64
C THR A 501 22.27 -26.21 20.02
N TYR A 502 21.38 -26.13 21.01
CA TYR A 502 20.80 -24.88 21.49
C TYR A 502 21.63 -24.35 22.66
N THR A 503 22.02 -23.09 22.55
CA THR A 503 23.01 -22.43 23.42
C THR A 503 22.38 -21.60 24.55
N SER A 504 21.05 -21.50 24.59
CA SER A 504 20.31 -20.88 25.68
C SER A 504 18.83 -21.30 25.65
N TRP A 505 18.09 -20.99 26.70
CA TRP A 505 16.63 -21.15 26.70
C TRP A 505 15.93 -20.33 25.60
N GLN A 506 16.44 -19.12 25.34
CA GLN A 506 15.91 -18.24 24.29
C GLN A 506 16.15 -18.78 22.88
N ASP A 507 17.32 -19.37 22.66
CA ASP A 507 17.66 -20.07 21.42
C ASP A 507 16.65 -21.21 21.15
N LEU A 508 16.31 -21.99 22.18
CA LEU A 508 15.33 -23.07 22.06
C LEU A 508 13.90 -22.58 21.75
N TYR A 509 13.34 -21.63 22.51
CA TYR A 509 11.96 -21.20 22.26
C TYR A 509 11.79 -20.32 21.01
N LEU A 510 12.82 -19.57 20.58
CA LEU A 510 12.77 -18.85 19.30
C LEU A 510 12.91 -19.80 18.10
N SER A 511 13.62 -20.92 18.27
CA SER A 511 13.64 -21.99 17.27
C SER A 511 12.28 -22.64 17.08
N LEU A 512 11.50 -22.81 18.16
CA LEU A 512 10.09 -23.24 18.04
C LEU A 512 9.26 -22.28 17.19
N GLY A 513 9.36 -20.98 17.45
CA GLY A 513 8.69 -19.96 16.62
C GLY A 513 9.08 -20.07 15.14
N ALA A 514 10.37 -20.23 14.84
CA ALA A 514 10.85 -20.41 13.47
C ALA A 514 10.42 -21.73 12.80
N ILE A 515 10.08 -22.78 13.55
CA ILE A 515 9.45 -23.98 12.96
C ILE A 515 8.00 -23.65 12.58
N VAL A 516 7.26 -22.96 13.45
CA VAL A 516 5.87 -22.55 13.18
C VAL A 516 5.81 -21.62 11.97
N ASP A 517 6.60 -20.53 11.97
CA ASP A 517 6.64 -19.53 10.88
C ASP A 517 7.09 -20.10 9.53
N ALA A 518 7.76 -21.27 9.52
CA ALA A 518 8.18 -21.95 8.29
C ALA A 518 7.09 -22.79 7.62
N TYR A 519 5.96 -23.01 8.30
CA TYR A 519 4.86 -23.84 7.81
C TYR A 519 3.50 -23.15 7.89
N ALA A 520 3.20 -22.51 9.02
CA ALA A 520 1.88 -21.98 9.36
C ALA A 520 1.84 -20.44 9.29
N PRO A 521 0.70 -19.82 8.92
CA PRO A 521 0.55 -18.37 8.94
C PRO A 521 0.85 -17.75 10.32
N HIS A 522 1.59 -16.64 10.30
CA HIS A 522 1.89 -15.84 11.48
C HIS A 522 0.74 -14.85 11.77
N ASP A 523 -0.46 -15.41 11.97
CA ASP A 523 -1.68 -14.67 12.35
C ASP A 523 -2.63 -15.57 13.21
N SER A 524 -3.88 -15.15 13.41
CA SER A 524 -4.83 -15.87 14.29
C SER A 524 -5.47 -17.13 13.68
N THR A 525 -5.27 -17.46 12.40
CA THR A 525 -5.76 -18.74 11.80
C THR A 525 -4.93 -19.95 12.20
N THR A 526 -3.72 -19.72 12.73
CA THR A 526 -2.90 -20.77 13.33
C THR A 526 -3.21 -20.88 14.83
N THR A 527 -3.44 -22.12 15.29
CA THR A 527 -3.63 -22.46 16.71
C THR A 527 -2.43 -23.25 17.23
N ILE A 528 -1.82 -22.77 18.31
CA ILE A 528 -0.74 -23.48 19.01
C ILE A 528 -1.30 -24.25 20.19
N ASN A 529 -1.16 -25.57 20.14
CA ASN A 529 -1.52 -26.53 21.17
C ASN A 529 -0.26 -26.99 21.91
N GLY A 530 -0.36 -27.18 23.22
CA GLY A 530 0.70 -27.80 24.02
C GLY A 530 0.36 -27.91 25.52
N PRO A 531 1.24 -28.51 26.34
CA PRO A 531 1.10 -28.64 27.78
C PRO A 531 0.79 -27.34 28.54
N ASP A 532 -0.12 -27.39 29.52
CA ASP A 532 -0.48 -26.24 30.34
C ASP A 532 0.69 -25.82 31.26
N PHE A 533 1.03 -24.53 31.23
CA PHE A 533 2.08 -23.94 32.06
C PHE A 533 1.64 -23.71 33.51
N ASP A 534 0.34 -23.80 33.82
CA ASP A 534 -0.18 -23.70 35.18
C ASP A 534 0.18 -24.94 36.00
N ARG A 535 1.12 -24.76 36.93
CA ARG A 535 1.67 -25.84 37.75
C ARG A 535 0.69 -26.40 38.76
N ASP A 536 -0.31 -25.62 39.18
CA ASP A 536 -1.35 -26.12 40.08
C ASP A 536 -2.30 -27.05 39.31
N ARG A 537 -2.56 -26.77 38.03
CA ARG A 537 -3.37 -27.63 37.15
C ARG A 537 -2.64 -28.94 36.80
N GLN A 538 -1.37 -28.86 36.41
CA GLN A 538 -0.55 -30.04 36.04
C GLN A 538 -0.08 -30.90 37.22
N THR A 539 -0.05 -30.37 38.45
CA THR A 539 0.27 -31.20 39.63
C THR A 539 -0.93 -32.09 39.97
N SER A 540 -0.75 -33.41 39.84
CA SER A 540 -1.81 -34.41 40.05
C SER A 540 -2.34 -34.42 41.49
N GLN A 541 -3.65 -34.58 41.64
CA GLN A 541 -4.41 -34.65 42.89
C GLN A 541 -5.32 -35.90 42.97
N GLY A 542 -4.99 -36.95 42.20
CA GLY A 542 -5.74 -38.20 42.18
C GLY A 542 -5.43 -39.12 43.37
N ASP A 543 -6.29 -40.10 43.63
CA ASP A 543 -6.17 -41.06 44.75
C ASP A 543 -4.86 -41.87 44.73
N ILE A 544 -4.32 -42.12 43.54
CA ILE A 544 -3.05 -42.85 43.33
C ILE A 544 -1.83 -41.94 43.61
N CYS A 545 -2.00 -40.62 43.44
CA CYS A 545 -0.91 -39.67 43.30
C CYS A 545 -1.43 -38.24 43.52
N SER A 546 -1.33 -37.76 44.76
CA SER A 546 -1.63 -36.38 45.16
C SER A 546 -0.34 -35.62 45.47
N GLY A 547 -0.19 -34.44 44.86
CA GLY A 547 1.01 -33.62 44.94
C GLY A 547 2.15 -34.07 44.03
N CYS A 548 1.97 -35.07 43.15
CA CYS A 548 3.01 -35.39 42.17
C CYS A 548 2.98 -34.38 41.03
N THR A 549 4.11 -33.72 40.82
CA THR A 549 4.38 -32.91 39.64
C THR A 549 4.45 -33.78 38.38
N ASP A 550 4.02 -33.19 37.25
CA ASP A 550 4.08 -33.78 35.91
C ASP A 550 5.51 -34.12 35.42
N HIS A 551 5.63 -34.70 34.22
CA HIS A 551 6.92 -34.93 33.58
C HIS A 551 7.68 -33.61 33.42
N ALA A 552 8.96 -33.60 33.80
CA ALA A 552 9.75 -32.37 33.79
C ALA A 552 9.93 -31.79 32.39
N ASP A 553 9.88 -32.63 31.35
CA ASP A 553 9.89 -32.19 29.96
C ASP A 553 8.54 -31.62 29.52
N HIS A 554 7.38 -32.20 29.88
CA HIS A 554 6.06 -31.56 29.64
C HIS A 554 6.04 -30.14 30.19
N LEU A 555 6.51 -29.98 31.44
CA LEU A 555 6.58 -28.68 32.08
C LEU A 555 7.58 -27.73 31.38
N ALA A 556 8.69 -28.23 30.84
CA ALA A 556 9.61 -27.42 30.06
C ALA A 556 9.02 -27.01 28.70
N VAL A 557 8.32 -27.91 28.00
CA VAL A 557 7.60 -27.59 26.76
C VAL A 557 6.52 -26.55 27.03
N ALA A 558 5.74 -26.69 28.11
CA ALA A 558 4.77 -25.69 28.54
C ALA A 558 5.38 -24.28 28.70
N ASP A 559 6.55 -24.18 29.33
CA ASP A 559 7.27 -22.91 29.48
C ASP A 559 7.80 -22.39 28.14
N ALA A 560 8.23 -23.27 27.22
CA ALA A 560 8.74 -22.89 25.92
C ALA A 560 7.61 -22.33 25.04
N VAL A 561 6.48 -23.06 24.97
CA VAL A 561 5.25 -22.63 24.29
C VAL A 561 4.75 -21.31 24.88
N GLN A 562 4.70 -21.17 26.21
CA GLN A 562 4.35 -19.89 26.84
C GLN A 562 5.33 -18.76 26.44
N ALA A 563 6.64 -19.03 26.42
CA ALA A 563 7.66 -18.02 26.14
C ALA A 563 7.62 -17.48 24.71
N PHE A 564 7.36 -18.34 23.70
CA PHE A 564 7.27 -17.89 22.31
C PHE A 564 5.87 -17.37 21.93
N THR A 565 4.79 -18.01 22.38
CA THR A 565 3.42 -17.58 22.01
C THR A 565 2.89 -16.41 22.82
N ILE A 566 3.16 -16.32 24.12
CA ILE A 566 2.71 -15.24 25.01
C ILE A 566 3.85 -14.26 25.29
N GLY A 567 5.05 -14.78 25.59
CA GLY A 567 6.22 -13.97 25.94
C GLY A 567 6.75 -13.08 24.81
N GLN A 568 6.60 -13.49 23.54
CA GLN A 568 6.88 -12.66 22.36
C GLN A 568 5.64 -11.97 21.78
N ALA A 569 4.47 -12.09 22.43
CA ALA A 569 3.18 -11.60 21.92
C ALA A 569 2.82 -12.10 20.50
N GLY A 570 3.03 -13.39 20.24
CA GLY A 570 2.66 -14.02 18.97
C GLY A 570 1.15 -13.87 18.66
N PRO A 571 0.76 -13.77 17.38
CA PRO A 571 -0.61 -13.47 16.97
C PRO A 571 -1.55 -14.68 17.01
N TRP A 572 -0.98 -15.88 17.18
CA TRP A 572 -1.69 -17.16 17.14
C TRP A 572 -2.76 -17.33 18.21
N SER A 573 -3.77 -18.13 17.86
CA SER A 573 -4.69 -18.75 18.81
C SER A 573 -3.93 -19.79 19.66
N ARG A 574 -4.40 -20.08 20.88
CA ARG A 574 -3.70 -20.98 21.82
C ARG A 574 -4.64 -21.93 22.52
N ALA A 575 -4.19 -23.15 22.77
CA ALA A 575 -4.84 -24.13 23.63
C ALA A 575 -3.80 -24.84 24.52
N PHE A 576 -4.06 -24.88 25.82
CA PHE A 576 -3.14 -25.40 26.84
C PHE A 576 -3.75 -26.61 27.55
N PHE A 577 -3.19 -27.80 27.31
CA PHE A 577 -3.72 -29.12 27.67
C PHE A 577 -3.22 -29.64 29.02
N ILE A 578 -3.99 -30.53 29.64
CA ILE A 578 -3.65 -31.20 30.89
C ILE A 578 -3.08 -32.59 30.58
N ASP A 579 -1.92 -32.91 31.13
CA ASP A 579 -1.20 -34.14 30.77
C ASP A 579 -1.44 -35.28 31.79
N TYR A 580 -0.46 -35.58 32.65
CA TYR A 580 -0.51 -36.74 33.56
C TYR A 580 -1.70 -36.76 34.55
N PRO A 581 -2.27 -35.62 35.02
CA PRO A 581 -3.49 -35.66 35.85
C PRO A 581 -4.66 -36.40 35.20
N LEU A 582 -4.74 -36.47 33.86
CA LEU A 582 -5.79 -37.22 33.17
C LEU A 582 -5.64 -38.72 33.40
N GLY A 583 -4.44 -39.26 33.20
CA GLY A 583 -4.14 -40.69 33.38
C GLY A 583 -4.22 -41.16 34.85
N PHE A 584 -3.92 -40.27 35.80
CA PHE A 584 -4.12 -40.52 37.23
C PHE A 584 -5.58 -40.37 37.71
N ALA A 585 -6.53 -40.10 36.80
CA ALA A 585 -7.95 -39.89 37.11
C ALA A 585 -8.18 -38.84 38.20
N ASP A 586 -7.48 -37.71 38.09
CA ASP A 586 -7.63 -36.58 39.01
C ASP A 586 -9.11 -36.12 39.11
N PRO A 587 -9.66 -35.95 40.33
CA PRO A 587 -11.08 -35.61 40.51
C PRO A 587 -11.47 -34.23 39.96
N ARG A 588 -10.50 -33.36 39.62
CA ARG A 588 -10.74 -32.08 38.92
C ARG A 588 -11.07 -32.27 37.44
N TYR A 589 -10.69 -33.42 36.86
CA TYR A 589 -10.83 -33.77 35.46
C TYR A 589 -11.64 -35.08 35.34
N PRO A 590 -12.96 -35.05 35.60
CA PRO A 590 -13.84 -36.21 35.41
C PRO A 590 -13.86 -36.68 33.95
N VAL A 591 -14.47 -37.84 33.67
CA VAL A 591 -14.67 -38.31 32.29
C VAL A 591 -15.53 -37.30 31.52
N ASN A 592 -15.04 -36.85 30.36
CA ASN A 592 -15.74 -35.89 29.50
C ASN A 592 -15.82 -36.29 28.02
N LEU A 593 -15.02 -37.27 27.57
CA LEU A 593 -15.11 -37.79 26.20
C LEU A 593 -16.26 -38.79 26.05
N ASP A 594 -16.93 -38.76 24.90
CA ASP A 594 -17.97 -39.72 24.56
C ASP A 594 -17.38 -41.03 23.98
N SER A 595 -18.22 -41.98 23.58
CA SER A 595 -17.76 -43.25 23.00
C SER A 595 -17.06 -43.12 21.65
N THR A 596 -17.32 -42.05 20.91
CA THR A 596 -16.73 -41.73 19.60
C THR A 596 -15.33 -41.18 19.80
N ASP A 597 -15.20 -40.17 20.66
CA ASP A 597 -13.93 -39.51 20.98
C ASP A 597 -12.97 -40.48 21.67
N TYR A 598 -13.47 -41.29 22.62
CA TYR A 598 -12.72 -42.39 23.22
C TYR A 598 -12.20 -43.36 22.16
N ALA A 599 -13.02 -43.73 21.17
CA ALA A 599 -12.62 -44.67 20.13
C ALA A 599 -11.59 -44.07 19.17
N ILE A 600 -11.71 -42.78 18.82
CA ILE A 600 -10.70 -42.05 18.03
C ILE A 600 -9.37 -42.03 18.80
N LYS A 601 -9.38 -41.50 20.03
CA LYS A 601 -8.19 -41.33 20.88
C LYS A 601 -7.45 -42.64 21.11
N LYS A 602 -8.19 -43.69 21.50
CA LYS A 602 -7.64 -45.03 21.70
C LYS A 602 -7.09 -45.65 20.42
N ARG A 603 -7.76 -45.48 19.26
CA ARG A 603 -7.29 -46.01 17.97
C ARG A 603 -5.94 -45.43 17.59
N LEU A 604 -5.76 -44.11 17.76
CA LEU A 604 -4.50 -43.41 17.49
C LEU A 604 -3.36 -43.94 18.38
N PHE A 605 -3.56 -44.01 19.70
CA PHE A 605 -2.55 -44.57 20.61
C PHE A 605 -2.26 -46.06 20.34
N MET A 606 -3.27 -46.86 19.96
CA MET A 606 -3.04 -48.27 19.62
C MET A 606 -2.24 -48.46 18.34
N ALA A 607 -2.25 -47.50 17.40
CA ALA A 607 -1.33 -47.50 16.25
C ALA A 607 0.13 -47.29 16.70
N TYR A 608 0.37 -46.30 17.57
CA TYR A 608 1.66 -46.09 18.24
C TYR A 608 2.13 -47.38 18.94
N ASN A 609 1.32 -47.93 19.85
CA ASN A 609 1.67 -49.11 20.63
C ASN A 609 1.97 -50.34 19.75
N THR A 610 1.21 -50.54 18.66
CA THR A 610 1.44 -51.64 17.72
C THR A 610 2.79 -51.50 17.00
N ALA A 611 3.17 -50.28 16.61
CA ALA A 611 4.48 -50.00 16.01
C ALA A 611 5.62 -50.19 17.01
N MET A 612 5.43 -49.79 18.28
CA MET A 612 6.42 -50.04 19.35
C MET A 612 6.61 -51.53 19.62
N ILE A 613 5.54 -52.32 19.77
CA ILE A 613 5.62 -53.78 19.92
C ILE A 613 6.38 -54.40 18.75
N THR A 614 6.09 -53.98 17.52
CA THR A 614 6.68 -54.54 16.30
C THR A 614 8.18 -54.30 16.21
N GLN A 615 8.67 -53.13 16.63
CA GLN A 615 10.07 -52.73 16.48
C GLN A 615 10.94 -53.05 17.72
N THR A 616 10.35 -53.04 18.91
CA THR A 616 11.09 -53.15 20.19
C THR A 616 10.67 -54.33 21.06
N GLY A 617 9.50 -54.92 20.80
CA GLY A 617 8.86 -55.90 21.68
C GLY A 617 8.21 -55.29 22.94
N ILE A 618 8.20 -53.96 23.08
CA ILE A 618 7.61 -53.25 24.21
C ILE A 618 6.13 -53.00 23.93
N ASP A 619 5.26 -53.56 24.78
CA ASP A 619 3.83 -53.25 24.85
C ASP A 619 3.62 -52.20 25.94
N GLU A 620 3.56 -50.92 25.56
CA GLU A 620 3.37 -49.81 26.47
C GLU A 620 1.95 -49.82 27.04
N TYR A 621 0.93 -50.07 26.19
CA TYR A 621 -0.44 -50.26 26.64
C TYR A 621 -0.51 -51.35 27.72
N GLY A 622 0.12 -52.50 27.47
CA GLY A 622 0.18 -53.64 28.40
C GLY A 622 0.90 -53.37 29.72
N GLN A 623 1.79 -52.37 29.80
CA GLN A 623 2.49 -52.01 31.04
C GLN A 623 1.60 -51.28 32.05
N MET A 624 0.72 -50.39 31.58
CA MET A 624 -0.16 -49.61 32.47
C MET A 624 -1.59 -49.40 31.92
N PRO A 625 -2.36 -50.47 31.60
CA PRO A 625 -3.66 -50.34 30.91
C PRO A 625 -4.63 -49.35 31.58
N TRP A 626 -4.64 -49.30 32.91
CA TRP A 626 -5.55 -48.42 33.67
C TRP A 626 -5.25 -46.93 33.48
N PHE A 627 -3.99 -46.54 33.26
CA PHE A 627 -3.59 -45.14 33.07
C PHE A 627 -3.96 -44.69 31.66
N TRP A 628 -3.66 -45.51 30.66
CA TRP A 628 -4.04 -45.25 29.27
C TRP A 628 -5.55 -45.17 29.09
N GLU A 629 -6.32 -46.10 29.67
CA GLU A 629 -7.80 -46.04 29.67
C GLU A 629 -8.35 -44.80 30.36
N ASN A 630 -7.65 -44.23 31.35
CA ASN A 630 -8.03 -42.96 31.96
C ASN A 630 -7.77 -41.77 31.02
N CYS A 631 -6.64 -41.75 30.31
CA CYS A 631 -6.35 -40.74 29.28
C CYS A 631 -7.36 -40.81 28.12
N PHE A 632 -7.72 -42.02 27.66
CA PHE A 632 -8.68 -42.19 26.55
C PHE A 632 -10.09 -41.68 26.85
N GLN A 633 -10.46 -41.51 28.13
CA GLN A 633 -11.76 -41.02 28.57
C GLN A 633 -11.79 -39.50 28.82
N ARG A 634 -10.66 -38.81 28.64
CA ARG A 634 -10.49 -37.42 29.06
C ARG A 634 -9.75 -36.59 28.01
N ASP A 635 -10.21 -35.37 27.79
CA ASP A 635 -9.44 -34.31 27.15
C ASP A 635 -9.78 -32.98 27.83
N TYR A 636 -8.75 -32.25 28.26
CA TYR A 636 -8.95 -31.00 29.00
C TYR A 636 -7.90 -29.98 28.61
N TYR A 637 -8.36 -28.85 28.10
CA TYR A 637 -7.51 -27.70 27.81
C TYR A 637 -8.17 -26.38 28.24
N ARG A 638 -7.43 -25.28 28.09
CA ARG A 638 -7.96 -23.91 28.12
C ARG A 638 -7.44 -23.12 26.93
N SER A 639 -8.28 -22.28 26.32
CA SER A 639 -7.83 -21.29 25.33
C SER A 639 -7.48 -19.96 26.00
N ILE A 640 -6.48 -19.24 25.46
CA ILE A 640 -5.94 -17.98 26.01
C ILE A 640 -5.61 -16.95 24.92
#